data_AF-A0A1F6LDA0-F1
#
_entry.id   AF-A0A1F6LDA0-F1
#
_cell.length_a   1.000
_cell.length_b   1.000
_cell.length_c   1.000
_cell.angle_alpha   90.00
_cell.angle_beta   90.00
_cell.angle_gamma   90.00
#
_symmetry.space_group_name_H-M   'P 1'
#
loop_
_entity.id
_entity.type
_entity.pdbx_description
1 polymer ?
#
loop_
_entity_poly.entity_id
_entity_poly.type
_entity_poly.pdbx_seq_one_letter_code
_entity_poly.pdbx_strand_id
1 'polypeptide(L)'
;MFDWFRSKSGAKLPARRPEVLRPSLKKSPIWIPRHLLILFCYAYIIGIVAGMYVYRIPPSFLMYGYGALVISLLAAMMIGFLKRQHAWTAGAIALAATALGLVNYSRALDTSDPRHLVHFAGEGFDERVTLTGVVTSDPDIRERYTNLVVEPVTVETEEGETVRPSGGGVMVRLYPDSLDSYGDYAYGDSIQVRAPLVIPRRGANPGAFDYRQWLIERQGCYATMQVRRNSEIQRLGRNRTHFLVDFSLRMKEKILESIRLTMPYPESSFLGGVTLGLKGGVTQKTRFEFQSTGIAHVLAVSGLHVGFVAVLLLMLAHLFNLPEKFHPVFIVLGLIVFSIITGASPATVRAAIMFSMFICIRYYMTGLGLAASTLLTIPVAALAILLSNPLLVMDASFLLSFGAVLSLGLLTWPLQMVFNRLFVGFRLVAAGLTVVFLTWMAHAHWGMFFDRSTAPLIFGSLAILWAAAFLLQKKFPTAVPYGFTSIHPWIGSFIAAQVAINLGNSPLFALYFYRLSISGWYANFIAIPLCGIIVQLGILAGLFYMIPVVGPYLAAMINGGNFLFCAFFLGSATFFANHFPYPYVGTPSTEFAVVYYAVLALFVWHRPIWHRIKTVYTWWLYRKQVPEVRGKLYATLAVSVLLVSLPVFYVMGNASGPRLRIAILDVGQGSVTIIRTPSEKGILVDGAPYDGYRDFNAGQNIVAPALSDYGINVLDHVVLTSFKPEHMGGLPFLLRQFHVKEFVDCLPPELADAKTTWDTFAARLAKSPYAPLLESKFTDEIFESYRKVLEAVEEKRARRTHPSQGRVIHEEQTPYGILRVSTVALPDTGLSIPMRTALVKIEWGPTWSVLLTGDMTETEMALAAKTDSAALDAAVLLLPSHGQVFEKSFLSAVSPRYAVAQSRLPFRRRAAKPHGTEEELVNYFQKEGGTYFQTNKNGAILIESDGKRFSVRPYTP
;
A
#
# COMPACT_ATOMS: atom_id res chain seq x y z
N MET A 1 27.14 14.61 12.50
CA MET A 1 26.60 15.19 13.75
C MET A 1 27.28 14.61 14.98
N PHE A 2 27.28 13.29 15.21
CA PHE A 2 28.07 12.67 16.30
C PHE A 2 29.57 13.01 16.26
N ASP A 3 30.19 13.00 15.08
CA ASP A 3 31.61 13.38 14.94
C ASP A 3 31.85 14.90 15.12
N TRP A 4 30.83 15.72 14.88
CA TRP A 4 30.87 17.19 15.08
C TRP A 4 30.74 17.57 16.57
N PHE A 5 29.93 16.84 17.33
CA PHE A 5 29.89 16.99 18.79
C PHE A 5 31.19 16.51 19.45
N ARG A 6 31.80 15.42 18.94
CA ARG A 6 33.14 14.98 19.38
C ARG A 6 34.25 15.98 19.12
N SER A 7 34.20 16.73 18.02
CA SER A 7 35.24 17.73 17.74
C SER A 7 35.16 18.97 18.64
N LYS A 8 34.00 19.23 19.27
CA LYS A 8 33.80 20.37 20.17
C LYS A 8 34.00 20.06 21.66
N SER A 9 34.04 18.80 22.09
CA SER A 9 34.13 18.44 23.51
C SER A 9 35.52 18.61 24.15
N GLY A 10 36.50 19.18 23.45
CA GLY A 10 37.76 19.66 24.05
C GLY A 10 38.65 18.60 24.73
N ALA A 11 38.33 17.31 24.63
CA ALA A 11 39.13 16.24 25.19
C ALA A 11 40.39 16.02 24.33
N LYS A 12 41.49 16.68 24.67
CA LYS A 12 42.84 16.33 24.19
C LYS A 12 43.14 14.89 24.62
N LEU A 13 43.15 13.96 23.67
CA LEU A 13 43.80 12.66 23.88
C LEU A 13 45.32 12.89 23.98
N PRO A 14 46.03 12.31 24.97
CA PRO A 14 47.48 12.31 24.94
C PRO A 14 47.96 11.46 23.77
N ALA A 15 48.95 11.97 23.03
CA ALA A 15 49.60 11.27 21.93
C ALA A 15 50.31 10.00 22.46
N ARG A 16 49.63 8.86 22.47
CA ARG A 16 50.28 7.55 22.60
C ARG A 16 50.70 7.08 21.23
N ARG A 17 52.02 6.90 21.06
CA ARG A 17 52.67 6.24 19.92
C ARG A 17 52.01 4.88 19.64
N PRO A 18 52.06 4.38 18.38
CA PRO A 18 51.52 3.07 18.05
C PRO A 18 52.48 1.98 18.57
N GLU A 19 52.40 1.66 19.86
CA GLU A 19 52.90 0.38 20.33
C GLU A 19 51.97 -0.72 19.85
N VAL A 20 52.58 -1.72 19.20
CA VAL A 20 51.96 -2.96 18.74
C VAL A 20 51.49 -3.76 19.96
N LEU A 21 50.37 -3.36 20.55
CA LEU A 21 49.64 -4.18 21.51
C LEU A 21 48.87 -5.24 20.71
N ARG A 22 49.47 -6.43 20.61
CA ARG A 22 48.73 -7.66 20.31
C ARG A 22 47.51 -7.70 21.24
N PRO A 23 46.27 -7.73 20.74
CA PRO A 23 45.13 -7.87 21.63
C PRO A 23 45.16 -9.29 22.18
N SER A 24 45.63 -9.46 23.42
CA SER A 24 45.28 -10.62 24.24
C SER A 24 43.80 -10.47 24.63
N LEU A 25 42.93 -10.70 23.64
CA LEU A 25 41.53 -11.00 23.90
C LEU A 25 41.52 -12.28 24.74
N LYS A 26 41.40 -12.14 26.06
CA LYS A 26 40.84 -13.19 26.90
C LYS A 26 39.51 -13.55 26.24
N LYS A 27 39.50 -14.69 25.55
CA LYS A 27 38.34 -15.24 24.88
C LYS A 27 37.28 -15.50 25.95
N SER A 28 36.23 -14.69 25.96
CA SER A 28 34.98 -15.11 26.61
C SER A 28 34.48 -16.40 25.91
N PRO A 29 33.86 -17.35 26.62
CA PRO A 29 33.64 -18.70 26.08
C PRO A 29 32.57 -18.79 24.97
N ILE A 30 31.81 -17.71 24.73
CA ILE A 30 30.66 -17.72 23.81
C ILE A 30 30.80 -16.52 22.87
N TRP A 31 31.62 -16.67 21.83
CA TRP A 31 31.70 -15.70 20.73
C TRP A 31 31.03 -16.31 19.51
N ILE A 32 29.72 -16.07 19.35
CA ILE A 32 29.01 -16.45 18.12
C ILE A 32 29.57 -15.58 16.98
N PRO A 33 30.12 -16.16 15.91
CA PRO A 33 30.57 -15.40 14.76
C PRO A 33 29.42 -14.58 14.17
N ARG A 34 29.63 -13.28 13.96
CA ARG A 34 28.61 -12.33 13.46
C ARG A 34 27.91 -12.83 12.18
N HIS A 35 28.65 -13.52 11.31
CA HIS A 35 28.10 -14.08 10.08
C HIS A 35 27.13 -15.25 10.32
N LEU A 36 27.29 -16.04 11.39
CA LEU A 36 26.34 -17.10 11.75
C LEU A 36 25.04 -16.53 12.32
N LEU A 37 25.11 -15.44 13.09
CA LEU A 37 23.91 -14.75 13.58
C LEU A 37 23.12 -14.14 12.41
N ILE A 38 23.81 -13.45 11.50
CA ILE A 38 23.17 -12.90 10.29
C ILE A 38 22.54 -14.01 9.44
N LEU A 39 23.25 -15.14 9.27
CA LEU A 39 22.72 -16.31 8.56
C LEU A 39 21.45 -16.86 9.23
N PHE A 40 21.46 -17.02 10.55
CA PHE A 40 20.29 -17.48 11.32
C PHE A 40 19.08 -16.56 11.09
N CYS A 41 19.27 -15.23 11.21
CA CYS A 41 18.19 -14.27 11.01
C CYS A 41 17.57 -14.37 9.60
N TYR A 42 18.40 -14.39 8.55
CA TYR A 42 17.88 -14.50 7.18
C TYR A 42 17.25 -15.86 6.90
N ALA A 43 17.83 -16.95 7.39
CA ALA A 43 17.28 -18.28 7.24
C ALA A 43 15.94 -18.45 7.97
N TYR A 44 15.76 -17.81 9.13
CA TYR A 44 14.48 -17.72 9.84
C TYR A 44 13.42 -16.97 9.03
N ILE A 45 13.75 -15.82 8.43
CA ILE A 45 12.85 -15.07 7.55
C ILE A 45 12.45 -15.91 6.33
N ILE A 46 13.41 -16.61 5.71
CA ILE A 46 13.12 -17.55 4.60
C ILE A 46 12.17 -18.65 5.07
N GLY A 47 12.30 -19.13 6.31
CA GLY A 47 11.37 -20.08 6.92
C GLY A 47 9.94 -19.55 7.02
N ILE A 48 9.77 -18.31 7.46
CA ILE A 48 8.46 -17.64 7.50
C ILE A 48 7.85 -17.55 6.10
N VAL A 49 8.63 -17.09 5.11
CA VAL A 49 8.18 -16.97 3.72
C VAL A 49 7.82 -18.34 3.13
N ALA A 50 8.60 -19.38 3.40
CA ALA A 50 8.25 -20.74 3.03
C ALA A 50 6.93 -21.18 3.68
N GLY A 51 6.67 -20.74 4.92
CA GLY A 51 5.44 -21.02 5.67
C GLY A 51 4.19 -20.53 4.95
N MET A 52 4.28 -19.39 4.27
CA MET A 52 3.18 -18.83 3.48
C MET A 52 2.72 -19.78 2.36
N TYR A 53 3.65 -20.51 1.73
CA TYR A 53 3.33 -21.44 0.64
C TYR A 53 2.93 -22.83 1.12
N VAL A 54 3.38 -23.23 2.32
CA VAL A 54 3.20 -24.58 2.87
C VAL A 54 2.01 -24.68 3.84
N TYR A 55 1.38 -23.56 4.22
CA TYR A 55 0.33 -23.50 5.25
C TYR A 55 -0.90 -24.41 5.01
N ARG A 56 -1.10 -24.91 3.78
CA ARG A 56 -2.18 -25.87 3.47
C ARG A 56 -2.00 -27.24 4.14
N ILE A 57 -0.85 -27.52 4.75
CA ILE A 57 -0.60 -28.75 5.51
C ILE A 57 -1.02 -28.54 6.98
N PRO A 58 -1.78 -29.47 7.60
CA PRO A 58 -2.24 -29.34 8.98
C PRO A 58 -1.09 -29.04 9.98
N PRO A 59 -1.24 -28.04 10.87
CA PRO A 59 -0.19 -27.63 11.82
C PRO A 59 0.29 -28.74 12.74
N SER A 60 -0.60 -29.68 13.10
CA SER A 60 -0.29 -30.82 13.96
C SER A 60 0.74 -31.76 13.34
N PHE A 61 0.67 -32.03 12.03
CA PHE A 61 1.63 -32.87 11.31
C PHE A 61 2.99 -32.17 11.17
N LEU A 62 2.98 -30.85 11.00
CA LEU A 62 4.17 -30.02 10.92
C LEU A 62 4.88 -29.90 12.28
N MET A 63 4.17 -29.66 13.38
CA MET A 63 4.80 -29.47 14.70
C MET A 63 5.64 -30.66 15.16
N TYR A 64 5.13 -31.89 15.03
CA TYR A 64 5.86 -33.09 15.48
C TYR A 64 7.03 -33.43 14.54
N GLY A 65 6.83 -33.35 13.22
CA GLY A 65 7.88 -33.63 12.23
C GLY A 65 9.02 -32.60 12.26
N TYR A 66 8.69 -31.31 12.40
CA TYR A 66 9.70 -30.24 12.45
C TYR A 66 10.37 -30.14 13.83
N GLY A 67 9.69 -30.46 14.93
CA GLY A 67 10.32 -30.55 16.25
C GLY A 67 11.45 -31.58 16.27
N ALA A 68 11.20 -32.78 15.71
CA ALA A 68 12.22 -33.82 15.55
C ALA A 68 13.36 -33.38 14.61
N LEU A 69 13.04 -32.67 13.53
CA LEU A 69 14.04 -32.12 12.59
C LEU A 69 14.92 -31.05 13.28
N VAL A 70 14.34 -30.11 14.02
CA VAL A 70 15.07 -29.06 14.74
C VAL A 70 16.01 -29.68 15.78
N ILE A 71 15.55 -30.66 16.56
CA ILE A 71 16.38 -31.38 17.54
C ILE A 71 17.53 -32.11 16.83
N SER A 72 17.24 -32.79 15.71
CA SER A 72 18.26 -33.50 14.90
C SER A 72 19.30 -32.54 14.31
N LEU A 73 18.89 -31.34 13.91
CA LEU A 73 19.77 -30.31 13.37
C LEU A 73 20.59 -29.60 14.44
N LEU A 74 20.04 -29.39 15.64
CA LEU A 74 20.78 -28.90 16.80
C LEU A 74 21.84 -29.94 17.24
N ALA A 75 21.52 -31.23 17.19
CA ALA A 75 22.49 -32.30 17.41
C ALA A 75 23.59 -32.32 16.34
N ALA A 76 23.24 -32.19 15.05
CA ALA A 76 24.20 -32.09 13.95
C ALA A 76 25.08 -30.82 14.04
N MET A 77 24.52 -29.70 14.50
CA MET A 77 25.24 -28.46 14.78
C MET A 77 26.26 -28.66 15.91
N MET A 78 25.86 -29.31 17.00
CA MET A 78 26.74 -29.62 18.13
C MET A 78 27.89 -30.53 17.68
N ILE A 79 27.61 -31.57 16.89
CA ILE A 79 28.61 -32.48 16.32
C ILE A 79 29.56 -31.74 15.37
N GLY A 80 29.05 -30.89 14.48
CA GLY A 80 29.86 -30.08 13.57
C GLY A 80 30.76 -29.08 14.28
N PHE A 81 30.27 -28.46 15.37
CA PHE A 81 31.01 -27.52 16.19
C PHE A 81 32.13 -28.23 16.94
N LEU A 82 31.84 -29.38 17.55
CA LEU A 82 32.81 -30.26 18.20
C LEU A 82 33.88 -30.74 17.21
N LYS A 83 33.51 -31.04 15.96
CA LYS A 83 34.43 -31.47 14.89
C LYS A 83 35.11 -30.32 14.13
N ARG A 84 34.94 -29.05 14.54
CA ARG A 84 35.46 -27.84 13.86
C ARG A 84 35.10 -27.71 12.37
N GLN A 85 33.98 -28.28 11.94
CA GLN A 85 33.52 -28.22 10.56
C GLN A 85 32.56 -27.04 10.35
N HIS A 86 33.12 -25.84 10.15
CA HIS A 86 32.37 -24.58 10.10
C HIS A 86 31.27 -24.50 9.01
N ALA A 87 31.41 -25.23 7.89
CA ALA A 87 30.40 -25.27 6.83
C ALA A 87 29.15 -26.06 7.24
N TRP A 88 29.33 -27.22 7.88
CA TRP A 88 28.22 -28.06 8.34
C TRP A 88 27.47 -27.41 9.49
N THR A 89 28.18 -26.72 10.40
CA THR A 89 27.52 -25.93 11.45
C THR A 89 26.68 -24.80 10.88
N ALA A 90 27.17 -24.10 9.84
CA ALA A 90 26.41 -23.04 9.20
C ALA A 90 25.16 -23.57 8.48
N GLY A 91 25.28 -24.70 7.78
CA GLY A 91 24.15 -25.37 7.13
C GLY A 91 23.08 -25.85 8.12
N ALA A 92 23.49 -26.46 9.24
CA ALA A 92 22.58 -26.90 10.29
C ALA A 92 21.85 -25.73 10.98
N ILE A 93 22.56 -24.63 11.26
CA ILE A 93 21.98 -23.39 11.81
C ILE A 93 20.93 -22.82 10.84
N ALA A 94 21.26 -22.73 9.55
CA ALA A 94 20.33 -22.21 8.56
C ALA A 94 19.06 -23.07 8.48
N LEU A 95 19.20 -24.39 8.39
CA LEU A 95 18.05 -25.28 8.27
C LEU A 95 17.17 -25.29 9.54
N ALA A 96 17.79 -25.26 10.73
CA ALA A 96 17.04 -25.15 11.99
C ALA A 96 16.30 -23.81 12.09
N ALA A 97 16.93 -22.70 11.69
CA ALA A 97 16.30 -21.39 11.66
C ALA A 97 15.11 -21.36 10.69
N THR A 98 15.26 -21.92 9.50
CA THR A 98 14.19 -22.04 8.50
C THR A 98 13.01 -22.87 9.03
N ALA A 99 13.28 -23.99 9.70
CA ALA A 99 12.24 -24.78 10.35
C ALA A 99 11.50 -24.00 11.46
N LEU A 100 12.23 -23.26 12.29
CA LEU A 100 11.61 -22.43 13.34
C LEU A 100 10.73 -21.31 12.76
N GLY A 101 11.18 -20.67 11.68
CA GLY A 101 10.39 -19.64 10.99
C GLY A 101 9.09 -20.20 10.41
N LEU A 102 9.18 -21.38 9.77
CA LEU A 102 8.03 -22.09 9.22
C LEU A 102 6.99 -22.42 10.30
N VAL A 103 7.45 -23.00 11.41
CA VAL A 103 6.59 -23.39 12.54
C VAL A 103 5.94 -22.16 13.15
N ASN A 104 6.68 -21.07 13.39
CA ASN A 104 6.09 -19.88 13.98
C ASN A 104 5.00 -19.27 13.09
N TYR A 105 5.23 -19.21 11.77
CA TYR A 105 4.21 -18.74 10.83
C TYR A 105 2.96 -19.63 10.84
N SER A 106 3.13 -20.95 10.76
CA SER A 106 2.00 -21.89 10.78
C SER A 106 1.17 -21.80 12.08
N ARG A 107 1.83 -21.63 13.23
CA ARG A 107 1.18 -21.44 14.53
C ARG A 107 0.38 -20.14 14.60
N ALA A 108 0.87 -19.07 13.96
CA ALA A 108 0.22 -17.77 14.02
C ALA A 108 -1.10 -17.71 13.22
N LEU A 109 -1.29 -18.60 12.24
CA LEU A 109 -2.53 -18.73 11.46
C LEU A 109 -3.44 -19.86 11.94
N ASP A 110 -3.05 -20.60 12.97
CA ASP A 110 -3.81 -21.77 13.42
C ASP A 110 -5.09 -21.34 14.16
N THR A 111 -6.22 -21.51 13.48
CA THR A 111 -7.56 -21.28 14.04
C THR A 111 -8.32 -22.60 14.26
N SER A 112 -7.62 -23.74 14.32
CA SER A 112 -8.26 -25.06 14.38
C SER A 112 -8.91 -25.40 15.73
N ASP A 113 -8.52 -24.74 16.83
CA ASP A 113 -9.17 -24.92 18.14
C ASP A 113 -10.65 -24.48 18.02
N PRO A 114 -11.63 -25.35 18.32
CA PRO A 114 -13.05 -24.99 18.31
C PRO A 114 -13.42 -23.82 19.23
N ARG A 115 -12.62 -23.56 20.26
CA ARG A 115 -12.79 -22.40 21.16
C ARG A 115 -12.17 -21.11 20.61
N HIS A 116 -11.56 -21.14 19.44
CA HIS A 116 -11.04 -19.93 18.81
C HIS A 116 -12.19 -18.98 18.46
N LEU A 117 -12.00 -17.69 18.68
CA LEU A 117 -13.06 -16.68 18.56
C LEU A 117 -13.79 -16.71 17.19
N VAL A 118 -13.06 -17.04 16.12
CA VAL A 118 -13.60 -17.07 14.75
C VAL A 118 -14.81 -18.00 14.58
N HIS A 119 -14.93 -19.06 15.39
CA HIS A 119 -16.04 -20.03 15.32
C HIS A 119 -17.33 -19.50 15.95
N PHE A 120 -17.26 -18.42 16.73
CA PHE A 120 -18.42 -17.71 17.28
C PHE A 120 -18.82 -16.49 16.44
N ALA A 121 -18.09 -16.20 15.36
CA ALA A 121 -18.32 -15.05 14.50
C ALA A 121 -19.07 -15.46 13.23
N GLY A 122 -20.17 -14.78 12.94
CA GLY A 122 -20.96 -15.00 11.72
C GLY A 122 -20.42 -14.23 10.51
N GLU A 123 -20.90 -14.59 9.32
CA GLU A 123 -20.70 -13.79 8.09
C GLU A 123 -21.70 -12.62 7.97
N GLY A 124 -22.76 -12.64 8.78
CA GLY A 124 -23.86 -11.67 8.79
C GLY A 124 -24.00 -10.90 10.11
N PHE A 125 -25.00 -10.03 10.20
CA PHE A 125 -25.29 -9.19 11.37
C PHE A 125 -26.48 -9.69 12.20
N ASP A 126 -26.90 -10.93 11.99
CA ASP A 126 -28.18 -11.44 12.51
C ASP A 126 -28.03 -11.96 13.95
N GLU A 127 -26.97 -12.71 14.25
CA GLU A 127 -26.72 -13.28 15.58
C GLU A 127 -25.96 -12.30 16.48
N ARG A 128 -26.50 -12.00 17.68
CA ARG A 128 -25.86 -11.10 18.65
C ARG A 128 -25.21 -11.91 19.77
N VAL A 129 -23.93 -11.67 19.99
CA VAL A 129 -23.20 -12.26 21.13
C VAL A 129 -22.89 -11.21 22.18
N THR A 130 -22.78 -11.64 23.43
CA THR A 130 -22.27 -10.79 24.52
C THR A 130 -20.81 -11.14 24.76
N LEU A 131 -19.92 -10.18 24.53
CA LEU A 131 -18.48 -10.33 24.68
C LEU A 131 -18.00 -9.51 25.87
N THR A 132 -17.32 -10.14 26.82
CA THR A 132 -16.60 -9.45 27.89
C THR A 132 -15.12 -9.55 27.64
N GLY A 133 -14.41 -8.42 27.68
CA GLY A 133 -12.99 -8.36 27.33
C GLY A 133 -12.27 -7.16 27.95
N VAL A 134 -10.98 -7.06 27.65
CA VAL A 134 -10.11 -5.97 28.11
C VAL A 134 -9.60 -5.18 26.92
N VAL A 135 -9.61 -3.84 27.02
CA VAL A 135 -9.05 -2.95 26.01
C VAL A 135 -7.52 -3.02 26.06
N THR A 136 -6.89 -3.52 24.98
CA THR A 136 -5.44 -3.78 24.91
C THR A 136 -4.65 -2.76 24.10
N SER A 137 -5.31 -1.76 23.53
CA SER A 137 -4.66 -0.63 22.86
C SER A 137 -5.26 0.70 23.26
N ASP A 138 -4.51 1.78 23.07
CA ASP A 138 -5.08 3.12 23.15
C ASP A 138 -6.23 3.27 22.12
N PRO A 139 -7.38 3.87 22.49
CA PRO A 139 -8.51 4.03 21.57
C PRO A 139 -8.13 4.81 20.30
N ASP A 140 -8.49 4.26 19.14
CA ASP A 140 -8.31 4.95 17.86
C ASP A 140 -9.55 5.81 17.56
N ILE A 141 -9.54 7.02 18.11
CA ILE A 141 -10.61 8.03 17.99
C ILE A 141 -10.55 8.69 16.60
N ARG A 142 -11.63 8.56 15.84
CA ARG A 142 -11.85 9.23 14.55
C ARG A 142 -13.03 10.18 14.66
N GLU A 143 -13.20 11.01 13.63
CA GLU A 143 -14.27 12.01 13.56
C GLU A 143 -15.69 11.39 13.65
N ARG A 144 -15.89 10.20 13.08
CA ARG A 144 -17.22 9.54 13.02
C ARG A 144 -17.33 8.25 13.82
N TYR A 145 -16.25 7.77 14.42
CA TYR A 145 -16.25 6.51 15.19
C TYR A 145 -14.99 6.38 16.05
N THR A 146 -15.05 5.55 17.08
CA THR A 146 -13.91 5.14 17.88
C THR A 146 -13.69 3.64 17.74
N ASN A 147 -12.47 3.23 17.44
CA ASN A 147 -12.09 1.82 17.37
C ASN A 147 -11.38 1.41 18.67
N LEU A 148 -11.85 0.33 19.30
CA LEU A 148 -11.24 -0.31 20.46
C LEU A 148 -10.73 -1.70 20.06
N VAL A 149 -9.49 -2.02 20.40
CA VAL A 149 -8.94 -3.37 20.29
C VAL A 149 -9.18 -4.06 21.63
N VAL A 150 -9.93 -5.16 21.59
CA VAL A 150 -10.42 -5.86 22.77
C VAL A 150 -9.93 -7.30 22.72
N GLU A 151 -9.23 -7.72 23.77
CA GLU A 151 -8.91 -9.13 23.97
C GLU A 151 -10.08 -9.78 24.72
N PRO A 152 -10.76 -10.76 24.12
CA PRO A 152 -11.94 -11.37 24.73
C PRO A 152 -11.54 -12.27 25.89
N VAL A 153 -12.29 -12.17 26.99
CA VAL A 153 -12.15 -13.02 28.18
C VAL A 153 -13.25 -14.09 28.19
N THR A 154 -14.50 -13.68 27.90
CA THR A 154 -15.64 -14.58 27.75
C THR A 154 -16.52 -14.13 26.58
N VAL A 155 -17.14 -15.11 25.92
CA VAL A 155 -18.16 -14.91 24.90
C VAL A 155 -19.38 -15.71 25.32
N GLU A 156 -20.53 -15.06 25.38
CA GLU A 156 -21.84 -15.66 25.65
C GLU A 156 -22.65 -15.66 24.36
N THR A 157 -23.05 -16.86 23.91
CA THR A 157 -23.91 -17.05 22.74
C THR A 157 -25.38 -16.74 23.07
N GLU A 158 -26.25 -16.59 22.06
CA GLU A 158 -27.69 -16.39 22.31
C GLU A 158 -28.34 -17.59 23.03
N GLU A 159 -27.75 -18.77 22.90
CA GLU A 159 -28.19 -20.01 23.59
C GLU A 159 -27.79 -20.02 25.07
N GLY A 160 -27.08 -18.99 25.56
CA GLY A 160 -26.67 -18.85 26.96
C GLY A 160 -25.39 -19.61 27.33
N GLU A 161 -24.67 -20.17 26.35
CA GLU A 161 -23.40 -20.84 26.60
C GLU A 161 -22.27 -19.81 26.75
N THR A 162 -21.60 -19.81 27.91
CA THR A 162 -20.42 -18.98 28.16
C THR A 162 -19.14 -19.75 27.86
N VAL A 163 -18.39 -19.31 26.84
CA VAL A 163 -17.12 -19.92 26.45
C VAL A 163 -15.97 -18.95 26.72
N ARG A 164 -14.82 -19.48 27.14
CA ARG A 164 -13.56 -18.73 27.18
C ARG A 164 -12.81 -18.95 25.87
N PRO A 165 -12.62 -17.91 25.05
CA PRO A 165 -11.92 -18.07 23.78
C PRO A 165 -10.48 -18.48 24.00
N SER A 166 -9.96 -19.38 23.15
CA SER A 166 -8.54 -19.78 23.18
C SER A 166 -7.61 -18.74 22.53
N GLY A 167 -8.18 -17.79 21.78
CA GLY A 167 -7.45 -16.69 21.15
C GLY A 167 -8.30 -15.91 20.15
N GLY A 168 -7.69 -14.83 19.64
CA GLY A 168 -8.26 -13.94 18.63
C GLY A 168 -8.89 -12.69 19.22
N GLY A 169 -8.37 -11.52 18.86
CA GLY A 169 -8.91 -10.22 19.30
C GLY A 169 -10.18 -9.82 18.55
N VAL A 170 -10.90 -8.86 19.11
CA VAL A 170 -12.06 -8.19 18.49
C VAL A 170 -11.80 -6.71 18.32
N MET A 171 -12.12 -6.21 17.13
CA MET A 171 -12.19 -4.78 16.88
C MET A 171 -13.62 -4.28 17.14
N VAL A 172 -13.82 -3.55 18.23
CA VAL A 172 -15.11 -2.95 18.59
C VAL A 172 -15.15 -1.52 18.07
N ARG A 173 -16.09 -1.22 17.18
CA ARG A 173 -16.28 0.12 16.61
C ARG A 173 -17.51 0.79 17.22
N LEU A 174 -17.27 1.91 17.90
CA LEU A 174 -18.30 2.75 18.51
C LEU A 174 -18.65 3.89 17.55
N TYR A 175 -19.93 4.07 17.24
CA TYR A 175 -20.41 5.20 16.43
C TYR A 175 -21.09 6.23 17.36
N PRO A 176 -20.50 7.42 17.60
CA PRO A 176 -21.08 8.45 18.46
C PRO A 176 -22.52 8.74 18.03
N ASP A 177 -23.46 8.58 18.96
CA ASP A 177 -24.83 9.03 18.77
C ASP A 177 -24.85 10.52 19.15
N SER A 178 -25.62 11.33 18.45
CA SER A 178 -25.55 12.81 18.53
C SER A 178 -25.90 13.40 19.90
N LEU A 179 -26.24 12.57 20.89
CA LEU A 179 -26.67 12.95 22.23
C LEU A 179 -25.83 12.33 23.36
N ASP A 180 -25.09 11.25 23.10
CA ASP A 180 -24.28 10.54 24.10
C ASP A 180 -22.87 10.30 23.55
N SER A 181 -21.91 11.10 24.01
CA SER A 181 -20.49 10.79 23.86
C SER A 181 -20.23 9.48 24.61
N TYR A 182 -20.06 8.37 23.88
CA TYR A 182 -19.62 7.09 24.46
C TYR A 182 -18.50 7.36 25.45
N GLY A 183 -18.66 6.87 26.70
CA GLY A 183 -17.74 7.19 27.79
C GLY A 183 -16.28 6.99 27.41
N ASP A 184 -15.38 7.78 28.00
CA ASP A 184 -13.94 7.73 27.74
C ASP A 184 -13.37 6.35 28.14
N TYR A 185 -13.44 5.38 27.22
CA TYR A 185 -12.78 4.08 27.34
C TYR A 185 -11.27 4.28 27.22
N ALA A 186 -10.50 3.62 28.08
CA ALA A 186 -9.05 3.72 28.11
C ALA A 186 -8.40 2.34 28.06
N TYR A 187 -7.10 2.33 27.75
CA TYR A 187 -6.27 1.12 27.88
C TYR A 187 -6.40 0.52 29.29
N GLY A 188 -6.63 -0.79 29.34
CA GLY A 188 -6.82 -1.56 30.57
C GLY A 188 -8.27 -1.60 31.09
N ASP A 189 -9.21 -0.91 30.44
CA ASP A 189 -10.63 -1.02 30.82
C ASP A 189 -11.19 -2.40 30.49
N SER A 190 -11.96 -2.95 31.42
CA SER A 190 -12.78 -4.13 31.19
C SER A 190 -14.15 -3.68 30.72
N ILE A 191 -14.59 -4.21 29.58
CA ILE A 191 -15.83 -3.83 28.93
C ILE A 191 -16.66 -5.08 28.58
N GLN A 192 -17.98 -4.90 28.57
CA GLN A 192 -18.94 -5.86 28.05
C GLN A 192 -19.64 -5.24 26.84
N VAL A 193 -19.72 -5.97 25.73
CA VAL A 193 -20.29 -5.51 24.46
C VAL A 193 -21.31 -6.53 23.97
N ARG A 194 -22.54 -6.09 23.67
CA ARG A 194 -23.60 -6.93 23.10
C ARG A 194 -23.98 -6.45 21.70
N ALA A 195 -23.36 -7.06 20.69
CA ALA A 195 -23.57 -6.72 19.28
C ALA A 195 -23.26 -7.94 18.37
N PRO A 196 -23.61 -7.90 17.07
CA PRO A 196 -23.21 -8.96 16.16
C PRO A 196 -21.69 -9.06 16.03
N LEU A 197 -21.16 -10.27 16.15
CA LEU A 197 -19.75 -10.59 15.96
C LEU A 197 -19.53 -11.06 14.54
N VAL A 198 -18.89 -10.24 13.71
CA VAL A 198 -18.83 -10.44 12.26
C VAL A 198 -17.40 -10.65 11.80
N ILE A 199 -17.20 -11.66 10.95
CA ILE A 199 -15.94 -11.87 10.23
C ILE A 199 -15.82 -10.80 9.14
N PRO A 200 -14.79 -9.93 9.18
CA PRO A 200 -14.58 -8.92 8.14
C PRO A 200 -14.42 -9.57 6.77
N ARG A 201 -15.04 -8.99 5.74
CA ARG A 201 -14.85 -9.45 4.35
C ARG A 201 -13.43 -9.16 3.87
N ARG A 202 -12.92 -10.03 3.01
CA ARG A 202 -11.63 -9.84 2.31
C ARG A 202 -11.74 -8.76 1.22
N GLY A 203 -10.60 -8.37 0.66
CA GLY A 203 -10.56 -7.46 -0.50
C GLY A 203 -11.37 -8.02 -1.67
N ALA A 204 -12.50 -7.40 -1.99
CA ALA A 204 -13.43 -7.90 -3.00
C ALA A 204 -13.00 -7.59 -4.45
N ASN A 205 -12.01 -6.71 -4.65
CA ASN A 205 -11.59 -6.27 -5.98
C ASN A 205 -10.07 -6.37 -6.16
N PRO A 206 -9.58 -6.51 -7.40
CA PRO A 206 -8.16 -6.37 -7.73
C PRO A 206 -7.60 -5.06 -7.18
N GLY A 207 -6.45 -5.15 -6.52
CA GLY A 207 -5.78 -4.03 -5.86
C GLY A 207 -6.51 -3.42 -4.65
N ALA A 208 -7.65 -3.97 -4.22
CA ALA A 208 -8.35 -3.49 -3.03
C ALA A 208 -7.60 -3.82 -1.76
N PHE A 209 -7.74 -2.95 -0.77
CA PHE A 209 -7.20 -3.17 0.56
C PHE A 209 -7.94 -4.33 1.28
N ASP A 210 -7.21 -5.39 1.62
CA ASP A 210 -7.75 -6.50 2.42
C ASP A 210 -7.80 -6.13 3.91
N TYR A 211 -8.95 -5.62 4.34
CA TYR A 211 -9.18 -5.22 5.72
C TYR A 211 -9.12 -6.38 6.71
N ARG A 212 -9.57 -7.58 6.32
CA ARG A 212 -9.53 -8.78 7.17
C ARG A 212 -8.10 -9.18 7.44
N GLN A 213 -7.28 -9.29 6.40
CA GLN A 213 -5.87 -9.62 6.52
C GLN A 213 -5.15 -8.57 7.37
N TRP A 214 -5.37 -7.28 7.11
CA TRP A 214 -4.78 -6.22 7.92
C TRP A 214 -5.14 -6.29 9.41
N LEU A 215 -6.40 -6.62 9.75
CA LEU A 215 -6.83 -6.78 11.15
C LEU A 215 -6.11 -7.93 11.84
N ILE A 216 -6.00 -9.08 11.17
CA ILE A 216 -5.32 -10.27 11.69
C ILE A 216 -3.82 -9.98 11.86
N GLU A 217 -3.16 -9.51 10.80
CA GLU A 217 -1.71 -9.31 10.78
C GLU A 217 -1.26 -8.21 11.74
N ARG A 218 -2.02 -7.13 11.88
CA ARG A 218 -1.58 -5.93 12.62
C ARG A 218 -2.17 -5.79 14.01
N GLN A 219 -3.42 -6.20 14.20
CA GLN A 219 -4.13 -6.04 15.47
C GLN A 219 -4.35 -7.38 16.18
N GLY A 220 -4.07 -8.51 15.53
CA GLY A 220 -4.44 -9.82 16.05
C GLY A 220 -5.96 -10.01 16.15
N CYS A 221 -6.74 -9.19 15.44
CA CYS A 221 -8.19 -9.22 15.49
C CYS A 221 -8.76 -10.09 14.38
N TYR A 222 -9.63 -11.04 14.73
CA TYR A 222 -10.26 -11.96 13.77
C TYR A 222 -11.72 -11.61 13.48
N ALA A 223 -12.33 -10.82 14.34
CA ALA A 223 -13.72 -10.40 14.22
C ALA A 223 -13.91 -8.91 14.56
N THR A 224 -15.05 -8.37 14.13
CA THR A 224 -15.46 -6.98 14.40
C THR A 224 -16.84 -6.95 15.03
N MET A 225 -17.07 -5.98 15.92
CA MET A 225 -18.40 -5.64 16.45
C MET A 225 -18.69 -4.17 16.20
N GLN A 226 -19.90 -3.85 15.76
CA GLN A 226 -20.35 -2.46 15.58
C GLN A 226 -21.36 -2.10 16.67
N VAL A 227 -21.00 -1.16 17.51
CA VAL A 227 -21.84 -0.61 18.59
C VAL A 227 -22.46 0.67 18.07
N ARG A 228 -23.80 0.71 18.00
CA ARG A 228 -24.54 1.88 17.51
C ARG A 228 -25.37 2.55 18.59
N ARG A 229 -25.65 1.84 19.68
CA ARG A 229 -26.39 2.36 20.83
C ARG A 229 -25.54 2.22 22.09
N ASN A 230 -25.62 3.19 22.98
CA ASN A 230 -24.87 3.16 24.24
C ASN A 230 -25.23 1.95 25.12
N SER A 231 -26.48 1.46 25.04
CA SER A 231 -26.92 0.24 25.75
C SER A 231 -26.23 -1.06 25.29
N GLU A 232 -25.51 -1.04 24.16
CA GLU A 232 -24.81 -2.20 23.63
C GLU A 232 -23.38 -2.32 24.19
N ILE A 233 -22.93 -1.38 25.04
CA ILE A 233 -21.61 -1.41 25.66
C ILE A 233 -21.67 -0.93 27.12
N GLN A 234 -20.94 -1.60 28.00
CA GLN A 234 -20.82 -1.23 29.42
C GLN A 234 -19.37 -1.37 29.89
N ARG A 235 -18.87 -0.40 30.66
CA ARG A 235 -17.60 -0.50 31.38
C ARG A 235 -17.81 -1.21 32.71
N LEU A 236 -17.09 -2.31 32.92
CA LEU A 236 -17.14 -3.10 34.16
C LEU A 236 -16.12 -2.62 35.21
N GLY A 237 -15.02 -2.02 34.77
CA GLY A 237 -13.97 -1.51 35.64
C GLY A 237 -12.67 -1.22 34.88
N ARG A 238 -11.59 -0.97 35.62
CA ARG A 238 -10.23 -0.78 35.07
C ARG A 238 -9.25 -1.73 35.75
N ASN A 239 -8.55 -2.53 34.96
CA ASN A 239 -7.52 -3.43 35.46
C ASN A 239 -6.26 -2.65 35.87
N ARG A 240 -5.47 -3.23 36.79
CA ARG A 240 -4.17 -2.66 37.15
C ARG A 240 -3.22 -2.72 35.96
N THR A 241 -2.72 -1.56 35.57
CA THR A 241 -1.74 -1.36 34.50
C THR A 241 -0.32 -1.25 35.08
N HIS A 242 0.70 -1.44 34.24
CA HIS A 242 2.10 -1.28 34.66
C HIS A 242 2.44 0.20 34.88
N PHE A 243 3.28 0.50 35.89
CA PHE A 243 3.72 1.87 36.22
C PHE A 243 4.24 2.66 35.00
N LEU A 244 5.06 2.02 34.14
CA LEU A 244 5.59 2.68 32.94
C LEU A 244 4.49 3.10 31.97
N VAL A 245 3.43 2.30 31.83
CA VAL A 245 2.30 2.62 30.95
C VAL A 245 1.51 3.79 31.51
N ASP A 246 1.19 3.77 32.81
CA ASP A 246 0.47 4.87 33.45
C ASP A 246 1.25 6.18 33.41
N PHE A 247 2.55 6.12 33.68
CA PHE A 247 3.45 7.27 33.58
C PHE A 247 3.46 7.84 32.15
N SER A 248 3.62 6.99 31.14
CA SER A 248 3.56 7.38 29.72
C SER A 248 2.22 8.00 29.34
N LEU A 249 1.09 7.43 29.75
CA LEU A 249 -0.23 7.96 29.41
C LEU A 249 -0.48 9.32 30.07
N ARG A 250 -0.09 9.51 31.33
CA ARG A 250 -0.17 10.84 32.00
C ARG A 250 0.73 11.88 31.31
N MET A 251 1.93 11.48 30.90
CA MET A 251 2.79 12.35 30.11
C MET A 251 2.13 12.76 28.79
N LYS A 252 1.54 11.80 28.08
CA LYS A 252 0.80 12.06 26.84
C LYS A 252 -0.32 13.08 27.04
N GLU A 253 -1.15 12.89 28.07
CA GLU A 253 -2.26 13.80 28.40
C GLU A 253 -1.76 15.23 28.65
N LYS A 254 -0.68 15.38 29.43
CA LYS A 254 -0.09 16.71 29.72
C LYS A 254 0.51 17.39 28.50
N ILE A 255 1.19 16.64 27.63
CA ILE A 255 1.71 17.19 26.37
C ILE A 255 0.54 17.60 25.46
N LEU A 256 -0.54 16.82 25.39
CA LEU A 256 -1.73 17.18 24.62
C LEU A 256 -2.44 18.41 25.16
N GLU A 257 -2.59 18.51 26.47
CA GLU A 257 -3.15 19.67 27.15
C GLU A 257 -2.34 20.94 26.82
N SER A 258 -1.01 20.84 26.90
CA SER A 258 -0.10 21.92 26.50
C SER A 258 -0.36 22.38 25.06
N ILE A 259 -0.43 21.45 24.10
CA ILE A 259 -0.66 21.78 22.68
C ILE A 259 -2.02 22.44 22.48
N ARG A 260 -3.09 21.89 23.08
CA ARG A 260 -4.46 22.42 22.94
C ARG A 260 -4.61 23.84 23.48
N LEU A 261 -3.92 24.16 24.57
CA LEU A 261 -4.03 25.47 25.23
C LEU A 261 -3.11 26.54 24.63
N THR A 262 -2.08 26.15 23.88
CA THR A 262 -1.05 27.09 23.39
C THR A 262 -0.99 27.23 21.87
N MET A 263 -1.75 26.42 21.12
CA MET A 263 -1.81 26.49 19.65
C MET A 263 -3.24 26.57 19.11
N PRO A 264 -3.47 27.34 18.03
CA PRO A 264 -4.75 27.36 17.34
C PRO A 264 -4.99 26.07 16.53
N TYR A 265 -6.25 25.84 16.12
CA TYR A 265 -6.59 24.84 15.11
C TYR A 265 -6.42 25.45 13.71
N PRO A 266 -5.84 24.75 12.71
CA PRO A 266 -5.52 23.32 12.67
C PRO A 266 -4.11 22.91 13.14
N GLU A 267 -3.21 23.85 13.45
CA GLU A 267 -1.80 23.56 13.80
C GLU A 267 -1.66 22.70 15.06
N SER A 268 -2.50 22.92 16.07
CA SER A 268 -2.56 22.11 17.29
C SER A 268 -2.85 20.63 17.00
N SER A 269 -3.78 20.36 16.07
CA SER A 269 -4.13 19.02 15.62
C SER A 269 -2.97 18.38 14.86
N PHE A 270 -2.34 19.13 13.95
CA PHE A 270 -1.14 18.69 13.24
C PHE A 270 0.03 18.38 14.21
N LEU A 271 0.30 19.27 15.16
CA LEU A 271 1.36 19.09 16.15
C LEU A 271 1.09 17.86 17.02
N GLY A 272 -0.14 17.70 17.51
CA GLY A 272 -0.54 16.52 18.27
C GLY A 272 -0.42 15.21 17.47
N GLY A 273 -0.73 15.26 16.17
CA GLY A 273 -0.57 14.13 15.26
C GLY A 273 0.90 13.72 15.05
N VAL A 274 1.75 14.69 14.73
CA VAL A 274 3.17 14.46 14.41
C VAL A 274 4.01 14.12 15.65
N THR A 275 3.67 14.65 16.83
CA THR A 275 4.41 14.39 18.08
C THR A 275 3.94 13.14 18.81
N LEU A 276 2.62 12.94 18.90
CA LEU A 276 2.00 11.93 19.78
C LEU A 276 1.15 10.90 19.03
N GLY A 277 1.04 11.00 17.71
CA GLY A 277 0.29 10.04 16.89
C GLY A 277 -1.21 10.19 16.98
N LEU A 278 -1.72 11.38 17.33
CA LEU A 278 -3.15 11.66 17.24
C LEU A 278 -3.65 11.51 15.80
N LYS A 279 -4.66 10.66 15.61
CA LYS A 279 -5.29 10.39 14.30
C LYS A 279 -6.52 11.25 14.03
N GLY A 280 -7.06 11.89 15.07
CA GLY A 280 -8.22 12.80 15.02
C GLY A 280 -7.82 14.22 14.64
N GLY A 281 -8.73 14.97 14.02
CA GLY A 281 -8.58 16.41 13.73
C GLY A 281 -7.81 16.79 12.47
N VAL A 282 -7.35 15.84 11.64
CA VAL A 282 -6.76 16.13 10.33
C VAL A 282 -7.83 15.95 9.25
N THR A 283 -8.18 17.04 8.55
CA THR A 283 -9.21 17.03 7.50
C THR A 283 -8.85 16.06 6.37
N GLN A 284 -9.86 15.55 5.65
CA GLN A 284 -9.65 14.66 4.50
C GLN A 284 -8.82 15.34 3.40
N LYS A 285 -9.01 16.65 3.20
CA LYS A 285 -8.19 17.48 2.31
C LYS A 285 -6.72 17.45 2.71
N THR A 286 -6.41 17.72 3.98
CA THR A 286 -5.02 17.68 4.49
C THR A 286 -4.39 16.28 4.35
N ARG A 287 -5.17 15.21 4.57
CA ARG A 287 -4.68 13.83 4.33
C ARG A 287 -4.32 13.61 2.87
N PHE A 288 -5.16 14.06 1.94
CA PHE A 288 -4.88 13.96 0.51
C PHE A 288 -3.64 14.79 0.14
N GLU A 289 -3.49 16.01 0.63
CA GLU A 289 -2.32 16.87 0.37
C GLU A 289 -1.02 16.21 0.86
N PHE A 290 -1.04 15.56 2.01
CA PHE A 290 0.11 14.82 2.51
C PHE A 290 0.40 13.54 1.72
N GLN A 291 -0.63 12.83 1.26
CA GLN A 291 -0.46 11.67 0.39
C GLN A 291 0.12 12.07 -0.97
N SER A 292 -0.42 13.13 -1.57
CA SER A 292 -0.01 13.60 -2.90
C SER A 292 1.41 14.15 -2.92
N THR A 293 1.85 14.75 -1.82
CA THR A 293 3.22 15.25 -1.64
C THR A 293 4.20 14.22 -1.11
N GLY A 294 3.79 12.96 -0.89
CA GLY A 294 4.68 11.90 -0.43
C GLY A 294 5.17 12.06 1.01
N ILE A 295 4.60 13.01 1.76
CA ILE A 295 4.95 13.28 3.17
C ILE A 295 3.88 12.73 4.14
N ALA A 296 2.95 11.90 3.66
CA ALA A 296 1.95 11.20 4.49
C ALA A 296 2.55 10.37 5.63
N HIS A 297 3.81 9.94 5.50
CA HIS A 297 4.55 9.28 6.56
C HIS A 297 4.89 10.20 7.76
N VAL A 298 4.58 11.51 7.67
CA VAL A 298 4.67 12.49 8.76
C VAL A 298 3.39 12.54 9.60
N LEU A 299 2.23 12.25 9.00
CA LEU A 299 0.94 12.23 9.71
C LEU A 299 0.82 11.13 10.77
N ALA A 300 1.59 10.05 10.60
CA ALA A 300 1.72 9.00 11.58
C ALA A 300 3.14 9.06 12.15
N VAL A 301 3.28 8.91 13.47
CA VAL A 301 4.61 8.86 14.10
C VAL A 301 5.41 7.73 13.48
N SER A 302 6.41 8.11 12.69
CA SER A 302 7.25 7.21 11.91
C SER A 302 8.62 7.02 12.56
N GLY A 303 9.44 6.14 12.00
CA GLY A 303 10.78 5.90 12.55
C GLY A 303 11.68 7.13 12.53
N LEU A 304 11.45 8.08 11.63
CA LEU A 304 12.15 9.35 11.61
C LEU A 304 11.91 10.15 12.91
N HIS A 305 10.67 10.17 13.41
CA HIS A 305 10.31 10.85 14.66
C HIS A 305 11.03 10.23 15.86
N VAL A 306 11.07 8.90 15.92
CA VAL A 306 11.83 8.16 16.94
C VAL A 306 13.32 8.52 16.86
N GLY A 307 13.86 8.70 15.65
CA GLY A 307 15.23 9.18 15.44
C GLY A 307 15.45 10.60 15.98
N PHE A 308 14.52 11.53 15.75
CA PHE A 308 14.57 12.88 16.33
C PHE A 308 14.52 12.87 17.85
N VAL A 309 13.67 12.00 18.44
CA VAL A 309 13.61 11.81 19.89
C VAL A 309 14.91 11.21 20.41
N ALA A 310 15.53 10.24 19.71
CA ALA A 310 16.82 9.69 20.11
C ALA A 310 17.93 10.77 20.15
N VAL A 311 17.93 11.69 19.17
CA VAL A 311 18.85 12.84 19.13
C VAL A 311 18.56 13.80 20.29
N LEU A 312 17.28 14.11 20.55
CA LEU A 312 16.89 14.97 21.68
C LEU A 312 17.34 14.36 23.02
N LEU A 313 17.09 13.07 23.24
CA LEU A 313 17.51 12.36 24.46
C LEU A 313 19.04 12.36 24.61
N LEU A 314 19.79 12.21 23.51
CA LEU A 314 21.25 12.35 23.54
C LEU A 314 21.67 13.77 23.93
N MET A 315 21.03 14.81 23.37
CA MET A 315 21.31 16.20 23.73
C MET A 315 21.01 16.48 25.20
N LEU A 316 19.89 15.97 25.72
CA LEU A 316 19.54 16.06 27.13
C LEU A 316 20.54 15.31 28.01
N ALA A 317 20.99 14.11 27.60
CA ALA A 317 22.01 13.36 28.35
C ALA A 317 23.33 14.14 28.47
N HIS A 318 23.72 14.88 27.42
CA HIS A 318 24.88 15.77 27.47
C HIS A 318 24.60 17.01 28.31
N LEU A 319 23.43 17.63 28.17
CA LEU A 319 23.04 18.83 28.93
C LEU A 319 23.03 18.57 30.45
N PHE A 320 22.56 17.39 30.86
CA PHE A 320 22.56 16.94 32.25
C PHE A 320 23.89 16.30 32.69
N ASN A 321 24.94 16.33 31.86
CA ASN A 321 26.26 15.77 32.14
C ASN A 321 26.21 14.29 32.60
N LEU A 322 25.31 13.48 32.03
CA LEU A 322 25.25 12.06 32.34
C LEU A 322 26.55 11.36 31.91
N PRO A 323 27.11 10.43 32.71
CA PRO A 323 28.28 9.66 32.30
C PRO A 323 28.01 8.89 31.00
N GLU A 324 28.96 8.89 30.06
CA GLU A 324 28.79 8.30 28.72
C GLU A 324 28.28 6.84 28.75
N LYS A 325 28.66 6.07 29.78
CA LYS A 325 28.23 4.68 29.98
C LYS A 325 26.71 4.51 30.17
N PHE A 326 26.02 5.57 30.62
CA PHE A 326 24.58 5.55 30.83
C PHE A 326 23.79 6.12 29.64
N HIS A 327 24.45 6.72 28.64
CA HIS A 327 23.75 7.28 27.47
C HIS A 327 22.89 6.24 26.75
N PRO A 328 23.37 5.01 26.45
CA PRO A 328 22.53 4.00 25.79
C PRO A 328 21.30 3.65 26.62
N VAL A 329 21.47 3.47 27.93
CA VAL A 329 20.38 3.08 28.84
C VAL A 329 19.32 4.17 28.91
N PHE A 330 19.75 5.43 29.07
CA PHE A 330 18.85 6.59 29.11
C PHE A 330 18.06 6.75 27.80
N ILE A 331 18.73 6.62 26.66
CA ILE A 331 18.08 6.74 25.35
C ILE A 331 17.11 5.58 25.12
N VAL A 332 17.51 4.33 25.38
CA VAL A 332 16.63 3.15 25.22
C VAL A 332 15.37 3.29 26.08
N LEU A 333 15.50 3.68 27.35
CA LEU A 333 14.35 3.89 28.23
C LEU A 333 13.44 5.02 27.71
N GLY A 334 14.02 6.14 27.28
CA GLY A 334 13.25 7.25 26.70
C GLY A 334 12.54 6.87 25.40
N LEU A 335 13.15 6.02 24.55
CA LEU A 335 12.51 5.51 23.33
C LEU A 335 11.37 4.54 23.63
N ILE A 336 11.48 3.71 24.67
CA ILE A 336 10.38 2.85 25.14
C ILE A 336 9.21 3.73 25.61
N VAL A 337 9.48 4.73 26.46
CA VAL A 337 8.45 5.67 26.95
C VAL A 337 7.78 6.40 25.78
N PHE A 338 8.56 6.90 24.81
CA PHE A 338 8.04 7.57 23.62
C PHE A 338 7.19 6.63 22.75
N SER A 339 7.61 5.37 22.59
CA SER A 339 6.84 4.38 21.84
C SER A 339 5.49 4.10 22.51
N ILE A 340 5.41 4.06 23.85
CA ILE A 340 4.14 3.88 24.58
C ILE A 340 3.26 5.13 24.45
N ILE A 341 3.83 6.33 24.63
CA ILE A 341 3.12 7.62 24.50
C ILE A 341 2.41 7.72 23.14
N THR A 342 3.06 7.24 22.09
CA THR A 342 2.56 7.29 20.70
C THR A 342 1.62 6.13 20.36
N GLY A 343 1.14 5.38 21.36
CA GLY A 343 0.19 4.28 21.23
C GLY A 343 0.80 2.96 20.77
N ALA A 344 2.11 2.77 20.99
CA ALA A 344 2.87 1.57 20.60
C ALA A 344 2.63 1.15 19.14
N SER A 345 2.47 2.13 18.24
CA SER A 345 2.21 1.84 16.83
C SER A 345 3.34 1.01 16.23
N PRO A 346 3.07 0.09 15.28
CA PRO A 346 4.11 -0.78 14.72
C PRO A 346 5.32 -0.01 14.18
N ALA A 347 5.12 1.17 13.58
CA ALA A 347 6.22 1.99 13.10
C ALA A 347 7.14 2.48 14.23
N THR A 348 6.57 2.94 15.35
CA THR A 348 7.32 3.44 16.51
C THR A 348 8.08 2.34 17.24
N VAL A 349 7.44 1.18 17.45
CA VAL A 349 8.05 0.02 18.11
C VAL A 349 9.24 -0.48 17.30
N ARG A 350 9.07 -0.67 15.99
CA ARG A 350 10.17 -1.13 15.11
C ARG A 350 11.33 -0.16 15.12
N ALA A 351 11.06 1.14 15.00
CA ALA A 351 12.10 2.14 15.03
C ALA A 351 12.80 2.23 16.40
N ALA A 352 12.06 2.15 17.51
CA ALA A 352 12.62 2.12 18.85
C ALA A 352 13.56 0.92 19.02
N ILE A 353 13.17 -0.27 18.54
CA ILE A 353 14.03 -1.47 18.53
C ILE A 353 15.29 -1.22 17.68
N MET A 354 15.14 -0.74 16.44
CA MET A 354 16.27 -0.52 15.53
C MET A 354 17.26 0.54 16.06
N PHE A 355 16.78 1.66 16.59
CA PHE A 355 17.64 2.70 17.19
C PHE A 355 18.29 2.22 18.48
N SER A 356 17.54 1.51 19.34
CA SER A 356 18.08 0.93 20.58
C SER A 356 19.22 -0.05 20.27
N MET A 357 19.00 -0.98 19.33
CA MET A 357 20.02 -1.93 18.89
C MET A 357 21.21 -1.22 18.25
N PHE A 358 20.97 -0.22 17.38
CA PHE A 358 22.03 0.55 16.74
C PHE A 358 22.92 1.26 17.77
N ILE A 359 22.33 1.93 18.75
CA ILE A 359 23.06 2.64 19.82
C ILE A 359 23.84 1.65 20.67
N CYS A 360 23.22 0.53 21.09
CA CYS A 360 23.90 -0.51 21.85
C CYS A 360 25.08 -1.12 21.08
N ILE A 361 24.91 -1.47 19.80
CA ILE A 361 25.98 -2.01 18.96
C ILE A 361 27.11 -0.98 18.82
N ARG A 362 26.79 0.29 18.53
CA ARG A 362 27.80 1.33 18.34
C ARG A 362 28.56 1.64 19.63
N TYR A 363 27.90 1.55 20.79
CA TYR A 363 28.51 1.84 22.08
C TYR A 363 29.34 0.66 22.61
N TYR A 364 28.77 -0.55 22.63
CA TYR A 364 29.40 -1.73 23.24
C TYR A 364 30.30 -2.52 22.27
N MET A 365 30.08 -2.43 20.95
CA MET A 365 30.90 -3.10 19.94
C MET A 365 31.77 -2.08 19.19
N THR A 366 32.67 -1.43 19.93
CA THR A 366 33.59 -0.42 19.39
C THR A 366 34.43 -0.96 18.22
N GLY A 367 34.61 -0.14 17.18
CA GLY A 367 35.37 -0.49 15.96
C GLY A 367 34.53 -0.92 14.74
N LEU A 368 33.21 -1.06 14.87
CA LEU A 368 32.31 -1.26 13.72
C LEU A 368 31.99 0.07 13.02
N GLY A 369 32.23 0.14 11.71
CA GLY A 369 31.78 1.25 10.86
C GLY A 369 30.24 1.33 10.76
N LEU A 370 29.72 2.44 10.24
CA LEU A 370 28.27 2.67 10.10
C LEU A 370 27.58 1.55 9.31
N ALA A 371 28.09 1.23 8.11
CA ALA A 371 27.53 0.19 7.25
C ALA A 371 27.51 -1.20 7.93
N ALA A 372 28.59 -1.57 8.62
CA ALA A 372 28.67 -2.86 9.31
C ALA A 372 27.74 -2.94 10.52
N SER A 373 27.52 -1.83 11.22
CA SER A 373 26.55 -1.73 12.32
C SER A 373 25.12 -1.87 11.80
N THR A 374 24.80 -1.19 10.70
CA THR A 374 23.49 -1.27 10.03
C THR A 374 23.19 -2.69 9.54
N LEU A 375 24.14 -3.33 8.86
CA LEU A 375 24.00 -4.71 8.36
C LEU A 375 23.79 -5.77 9.45
N LEU A 376 24.23 -5.50 10.69
CA LEU A 376 23.95 -6.37 11.84
C LEU A 376 22.61 -6.03 12.51
N THR A 377 22.32 -4.73 12.66
CA THR A 377 21.12 -4.23 13.35
C THR A 377 19.85 -4.70 12.66
N ILE A 378 19.80 -4.61 11.33
CA ILE A 378 18.61 -4.88 10.53
C ILE A 378 18.11 -6.33 10.68
N PRO A 379 18.91 -7.38 10.37
CA PRO A 379 18.43 -8.76 10.49
C PRO A 379 18.10 -9.16 11.94
N VAL A 380 18.79 -8.58 12.93
CA VAL A 380 18.52 -8.85 14.35
C VAL A 380 17.22 -8.17 14.82
N ALA A 381 16.97 -6.93 14.39
CA ALA A 381 15.71 -6.24 14.65
C ALA A 381 14.54 -6.96 13.96
N ALA A 382 14.71 -7.36 12.69
CA ALA A 382 13.72 -8.14 11.95
C ALA A 382 13.36 -9.43 12.68
N LEU A 383 14.36 -10.19 13.13
CA LEU A 383 14.16 -11.40 13.93
C LEU A 383 13.36 -11.10 15.20
N ALA A 384 13.74 -10.09 15.99
CA ALA A 384 13.04 -9.74 17.23
C ALA A 384 11.55 -9.41 17.00
N ILE A 385 11.23 -8.72 15.90
CA ILE A 385 9.85 -8.37 15.55
C ILE A 385 9.08 -9.60 15.05
N LEU A 386 9.68 -10.40 14.15
CA LEU A 386 9.04 -11.55 13.51
C LEU A 386 8.97 -12.80 14.41
N LEU A 387 9.70 -12.82 15.52
CA LEU A 387 9.50 -13.81 16.58
C LEU A 387 8.16 -13.59 17.29
N SER A 388 7.79 -12.32 17.55
CA SER A 388 6.53 -11.96 18.19
C SER A 388 5.34 -12.14 17.25
N ASN A 389 5.43 -11.60 16.03
CA ASN A 389 4.36 -11.73 15.03
C ASN A 389 4.98 -12.01 13.64
N PRO A 390 4.97 -13.28 13.19
CA PRO A 390 5.55 -13.67 11.91
C PRO A 390 4.72 -13.21 10.70
N LEU A 391 3.47 -12.79 10.89
CA LEU A 391 2.58 -12.36 9.81
C LEU A 391 2.99 -10.99 9.23
N LEU A 392 3.80 -10.22 9.95
CA LEU A 392 4.27 -8.90 9.53
C LEU A 392 5.27 -8.93 8.36
N VAL A 393 5.73 -10.10 7.91
CA VAL A 393 6.78 -10.21 6.88
C VAL A 393 6.38 -9.57 5.54
N MET A 394 5.08 -9.59 5.20
CA MET A 394 4.52 -8.97 3.98
C MET A 394 3.81 -7.64 4.26
N ASP A 395 3.79 -7.16 5.50
CA ASP A 395 3.18 -5.87 5.82
C ASP A 395 3.96 -4.75 5.11
N ALA A 396 3.23 -3.89 4.39
CA ALA A 396 3.79 -2.74 3.69
C ALA A 396 4.63 -1.88 4.64
N SER A 397 4.15 -1.67 5.87
CA SER A 397 4.85 -0.83 6.85
C SER A 397 6.18 -1.44 7.27
N PHE A 398 6.24 -2.77 7.45
CA PHE A 398 7.47 -3.50 7.73
C PHE A 398 8.46 -3.35 6.57
N LEU A 399 8.08 -3.75 5.36
CA LEU A 399 8.97 -3.72 4.19
C LEU A 399 9.49 -2.31 3.88
N LEU A 400 8.64 -1.28 3.96
CA LEU A 400 9.04 0.11 3.69
C LEU A 400 10.01 0.66 4.75
N SER A 401 9.83 0.29 6.03
CA SER A 401 10.73 0.72 7.11
C SER A 401 12.12 0.10 6.96
N PHE A 402 12.17 -1.22 6.73
CA PHE A 402 13.42 -1.96 6.54
C PHE A 402 14.11 -1.58 5.23
N GLY A 403 13.34 -1.42 4.15
CA GLY A 403 13.81 -0.94 2.84
C GLY A 403 14.43 0.45 2.92
N ALA A 404 13.81 1.39 3.64
CA ALA A 404 14.35 2.73 3.85
C ALA A 404 15.71 2.70 4.56
N VAL A 405 15.83 1.95 5.66
CA VAL A 405 17.09 1.88 6.43
C VAL A 405 18.19 1.13 5.68
N LEU A 406 17.86 0.05 4.97
CA LEU A 406 18.80 -0.65 4.07
C LEU A 406 19.33 0.29 3.01
N SER A 407 18.43 1.04 2.36
CA SER A 407 18.78 1.97 1.29
C SER A 407 19.64 3.12 1.80
N LEU A 408 19.29 3.71 2.94
CA LEU A 408 20.11 4.72 3.61
C LEU A 408 21.51 4.18 3.97
N GLY A 409 21.59 2.94 4.46
CA GLY A 409 22.86 2.33 4.87
C GLY A 409 23.77 1.90 3.71
N LEU A 410 23.19 1.46 2.59
CA LEU A 410 23.91 0.81 1.49
C LEU A 410 24.05 1.68 0.24
N LEU A 411 23.07 2.52 -0.10
CA LEU A 411 23.03 3.28 -1.36
C LEU A 411 23.54 4.72 -1.23
N THR A 412 23.42 5.36 -0.06
CA THR A 412 23.78 6.78 0.10
C THR A 412 25.22 7.09 -0.27
N TRP A 413 26.18 6.30 0.23
CA TRP A 413 27.61 6.54 -0.05
C TRP A 413 28.00 6.23 -1.50
N PRO A 414 27.60 5.09 -2.11
CA PRO A 414 27.83 4.87 -3.55
C PRO A 414 27.23 5.98 -4.44
N LEU A 415 26.01 6.43 -4.14
CA LEU A 415 25.37 7.52 -4.89
C LEU A 415 26.14 8.84 -4.75
N GLN A 416 26.57 9.20 -3.54
CA GLN A 416 27.37 10.40 -3.32
C GLN A 416 28.68 10.36 -4.11
N MET A 417 29.34 9.20 -4.20
CA MET A 417 30.52 9.03 -5.04
C MET A 417 30.23 9.23 -6.54
N VAL A 418 29.10 8.71 -7.01
CA VAL A 418 28.68 8.91 -8.40
C VAL A 418 28.38 10.38 -8.66
N PHE A 419 27.65 11.05 -7.78
CA PHE A 419 27.31 12.46 -7.91
C PHE A 419 28.56 13.34 -7.94
N ASN A 420 29.51 13.10 -7.03
CA ASN A 420 30.80 13.80 -7.00
C ASN A 420 31.59 13.65 -8.31
N ARG A 421 31.45 12.54 -9.03
CA ARG A 421 32.17 12.27 -10.29
C ARG A 421 31.41 12.76 -11.53
N LEU A 422 30.10 12.59 -11.52
CA LEU A 422 29.24 12.79 -12.69
C LEU A 422 28.82 14.26 -12.83
N PHE A 423 28.45 14.90 -11.73
CA PHE A 423 27.90 16.25 -11.74
C PHE A 423 29.01 17.28 -11.50
N VAL A 424 29.78 17.55 -12.55
CA VAL A 424 30.86 18.56 -12.58
C VAL A 424 30.68 19.46 -13.79
N GLY A 425 30.79 20.77 -13.58
CA GLY A 425 30.70 21.80 -14.62
C GLY A 425 29.41 21.74 -15.43
N PHE A 426 29.51 21.68 -16.76
CA PHE A 426 28.36 21.60 -17.66
C PHE A 426 27.45 20.39 -17.40
N ARG A 427 27.98 19.29 -16.85
CA ARG A 427 27.18 18.09 -16.53
C ARG A 427 26.28 18.32 -15.31
N LEU A 428 26.67 19.18 -14.38
CA LEU A 428 25.80 19.59 -13.26
C LEU A 428 24.64 20.46 -13.77
N VAL A 429 24.92 21.37 -14.70
CA VAL A 429 23.89 22.20 -15.35
C VAL A 429 22.90 21.33 -16.12
N ALA A 430 23.38 20.37 -16.91
CA ALA A 430 22.53 19.43 -17.63
C ALA A 430 21.67 18.58 -16.69
N ALA A 431 22.21 18.16 -15.54
CA ALA A 431 21.43 17.46 -14.52
C ALA A 431 20.29 18.34 -13.96
N GLY A 432 20.58 19.61 -13.63
CA GLY A 432 19.56 20.57 -13.20
C GLY A 432 18.47 20.78 -14.24
N LEU A 433 18.86 21.02 -15.50
CA LEU A 433 17.91 21.16 -16.61
C LEU A 433 17.08 19.88 -16.85
N THR A 434 17.71 18.71 -16.72
CA THR A 434 17.01 17.41 -16.80
C THR A 434 15.92 17.32 -15.72
N VAL A 435 16.24 17.67 -14.48
CA VAL A 435 15.26 17.65 -13.37
C VAL A 435 14.12 18.63 -13.65
N VAL A 436 14.42 19.87 -14.03
CA VAL A 436 13.39 20.89 -14.34
C VAL A 436 12.50 20.44 -15.48
N PHE A 437 13.08 19.95 -16.58
CA PHE A 437 12.35 19.48 -17.76
C PHE A 437 11.46 18.28 -17.42
N LEU A 438 11.99 17.26 -16.73
CA LEU A 438 11.21 16.08 -16.34
C LEU A 438 10.07 16.45 -15.37
N THR A 439 10.31 17.40 -14.47
CA THR A 439 9.28 17.88 -13.52
C THR A 439 8.16 18.62 -14.26
N TRP A 440 8.54 19.53 -15.16
CA TRP A 440 7.58 20.26 -15.99
C TRP A 440 6.77 19.31 -16.88
N MET A 441 7.44 18.34 -17.52
CA MET A 441 6.78 17.34 -18.37
C MET A 441 5.84 16.45 -17.56
N ALA A 442 6.25 16.03 -16.37
CA ALA A 442 5.39 15.23 -15.50
C ALA A 442 4.16 16.01 -15.03
N HIS A 443 4.32 17.31 -14.72
CA HIS A 443 3.23 18.20 -14.35
C HIS A 443 2.26 18.43 -15.52
N ALA A 444 2.78 18.75 -16.71
CA ALA A 444 1.96 19.10 -17.86
C ALA A 444 1.33 17.88 -18.55
N HIS A 445 2.09 16.78 -18.71
CA HIS A 445 1.75 15.68 -19.61
C HIS A 445 2.28 14.31 -19.13
N TRP A 446 1.97 13.87 -17.91
CA TRP A 446 2.38 12.56 -17.37
C TRP A 446 2.18 11.37 -18.34
N GLY A 447 1.08 11.35 -19.09
CA GLY A 447 0.78 10.28 -20.05
C GLY A 447 1.81 10.12 -21.17
N MET A 448 2.57 11.16 -21.52
CA MET A 448 3.59 11.10 -22.58
C MET A 448 4.79 10.22 -22.22
N PHE A 449 5.04 9.93 -20.93
CA PHE A 449 6.09 8.99 -20.52
C PHE A 449 5.79 7.54 -20.93
N PHE A 450 4.52 7.21 -21.16
CA PHE A 450 4.06 5.86 -21.49
C PHE A 450 3.63 5.72 -22.94
N ASP A 451 3.50 6.82 -23.67
CA ASP A 451 3.13 6.79 -25.07
C ASP A 451 4.34 6.41 -25.94
N ARG A 452 4.16 5.39 -26.79
CA ARG A 452 5.23 4.80 -27.60
C ARG A 452 5.82 5.76 -28.63
N SER A 453 5.09 6.80 -29.02
CA SER A 453 5.55 7.77 -30.01
C SER A 453 6.31 8.94 -29.38
N THR A 454 5.87 9.42 -28.21
CA THR A 454 6.46 10.57 -27.53
C THR A 454 7.62 10.21 -26.59
N ALA A 455 7.58 9.05 -25.92
CA ALA A 455 8.64 8.66 -24.98
C ALA A 455 10.05 8.61 -25.61
N PRO A 456 10.27 8.02 -26.81
CA PRO A 456 11.59 8.04 -27.46
C PRO A 456 12.12 9.44 -27.75
N LEU A 457 11.24 10.40 -28.10
CA LEU A 457 11.61 11.79 -28.35
C LEU A 457 12.09 12.47 -27.06
N ILE A 458 11.37 12.26 -25.95
CA ILE A 458 11.75 12.77 -24.61
C ILE A 458 13.14 12.24 -24.24
N PHE A 459 13.35 10.92 -24.27
CA PHE A 459 14.64 10.34 -23.88
C PHE A 459 15.76 10.68 -24.87
N GLY A 460 15.46 10.79 -26.17
CA GLY A 460 16.38 11.24 -27.20
C GLY A 460 16.86 12.68 -26.97
N SER A 461 15.95 13.60 -26.63
CA SER A 461 16.29 14.99 -26.31
C SER A 461 17.19 15.10 -25.07
N LEU A 462 16.91 14.30 -24.03
CA LEU A 462 17.76 14.22 -22.85
C LEU A 462 19.14 13.63 -23.18
N ALA A 463 19.21 12.62 -24.03
CA ALA A 463 20.49 12.05 -24.47
C ALA A 463 21.33 13.09 -25.23
N ILE A 464 20.71 13.91 -26.09
CA ILE A 464 21.37 15.01 -26.80
C ILE A 464 21.88 16.07 -25.81
N LEU A 465 21.06 16.48 -24.84
CA LEU A 465 21.46 17.42 -23.78
C LEU A 465 22.69 16.92 -23.02
N TRP A 466 22.67 15.65 -22.61
CA TRP A 466 23.79 15.04 -21.89
C TRP A 466 25.04 14.89 -22.76
N ALA A 467 24.89 14.48 -24.02
CA ALA A 467 26.01 14.40 -24.97
C ALA A 467 26.67 15.78 -25.19
N ALA A 468 25.86 16.83 -25.38
CA ALA A 468 26.35 18.20 -25.49
C ALA A 468 27.09 18.63 -24.22
N ALA A 469 26.57 18.31 -23.03
CA ALA A 469 27.22 18.63 -21.76
C ALA A 469 28.57 17.91 -21.61
N PHE A 470 28.69 16.65 -22.04
CA PHE A 470 29.96 15.93 -22.05
C PHE A 470 30.98 16.56 -23.02
N LEU A 471 30.54 16.94 -24.23
CA LEU A 471 31.40 17.58 -25.22
C LEU A 471 31.88 18.97 -24.76
N LEU A 472 30.97 19.79 -24.21
CA LEU A 472 31.28 21.10 -23.65
C LEU A 472 32.22 20.98 -22.46
N GLN A 473 31.99 20.03 -21.55
CA GLN A 473 32.89 19.79 -20.42
C GLN A 473 34.31 19.39 -20.88
N LYS A 474 34.41 18.59 -21.94
CA LYS A 474 35.71 18.20 -22.52
C LYS A 474 36.41 19.40 -23.18
N LYS A 475 35.65 20.26 -23.89
CA LYS A 475 36.19 21.41 -24.63
C LYS A 475 36.53 22.60 -23.72
N PHE A 476 35.76 22.81 -22.66
CA PHE A 476 35.86 23.96 -21.75
C PHE A 476 35.85 23.51 -20.27
N PRO A 477 36.88 22.79 -19.79
CA PRO A 477 36.87 22.18 -18.47
C PRO A 477 36.82 23.18 -17.30
N THR A 478 37.31 24.41 -17.50
CA THR A 478 37.40 25.46 -16.48
C THR A 478 36.28 26.51 -16.53
N ALA A 479 35.43 26.49 -17.56
CA ALA A 479 34.38 27.50 -17.74
C ALA A 479 33.31 27.45 -16.64
N VAL A 480 33.08 26.27 -16.06
CA VAL A 480 32.19 26.08 -14.90
C VAL A 480 32.98 25.29 -13.84
N PRO A 481 33.67 25.97 -12.91
CA PRO A 481 34.60 25.32 -11.97
C PRO A 481 33.88 24.64 -10.79
N TYR A 482 32.56 24.65 -10.76
CA TYR A 482 31.76 24.09 -9.69
C TYR A 482 31.34 22.65 -10.00
N GLY A 483 31.27 21.84 -8.95
CA GLY A 483 30.73 20.47 -9.03
C GLY A 483 29.89 20.16 -7.81
N PHE A 484 29.37 18.94 -7.75
CA PHE A 484 28.61 18.48 -6.57
C PHE A 484 29.45 18.53 -5.28
N THR A 485 30.77 18.43 -5.39
CA THR A 485 31.72 18.61 -4.28
C THR A 485 31.79 20.03 -3.73
N SER A 486 31.32 21.02 -4.49
CA SER A 486 31.23 22.42 -4.05
C SER A 486 30.03 22.65 -3.13
N ILE A 487 29.05 21.74 -3.11
CA ILE A 487 27.91 21.78 -2.18
C ILE A 487 28.40 21.38 -0.79
N HIS A 488 27.87 22.04 0.25
CA HIS A 488 28.21 21.71 1.63
C HIS A 488 28.02 20.20 1.89
N PRO A 489 28.99 19.48 2.50
CA PRO A 489 28.98 18.01 2.58
C PRO A 489 27.73 17.42 3.20
N TRP A 490 27.14 18.11 4.18
CA TRP A 490 25.87 17.70 4.80
C TRP A 490 24.70 17.74 3.80
N ILE A 491 24.60 18.80 2.99
CA ILE A 491 23.56 18.95 1.96
C ILE A 491 23.77 17.89 0.87
N GLY A 492 25.01 17.70 0.41
CA GLY A 492 25.33 16.68 -0.59
C GLY A 492 24.99 15.26 -0.12
N SER A 493 25.28 14.95 1.15
CA SER A 493 24.93 13.66 1.77
C SER A 493 23.42 13.51 1.95
N PHE A 494 22.72 14.58 2.30
CA PHE A 494 21.26 14.60 2.44
C PHE A 494 20.56 14.37 1.09
N ILE A 495 21.02 15.01 0.01
CA ILE A 495 20.55 14.76 -1.36
C ILE A 495 20.75 13.29 -1.73
N ALA A 496 21.95 12.74 -1.49
CA ALA A 496 22.24 11.33 -1.79
C ALA A 496 21.38 10.36 -0.95
N ALA A 497 21.06 10.70 0.30
CA ALA A 497 20.19 9.92 1.17
C ALA A 497 18.73 9.92 0.69
N GLN A 498 18.21 11.09 0.27
CA GLN A 498 16.88 11.22 -0.32
C GLN A 498 16.75 10.35 -1.58
N VAL A 499 17.73 10.42 -2.48
CA VAL A 499 17.74 9.60 -3.70
C VAL A 499 17.84 8.11 -3.34
N ALA A 500 18.68 7.74 -2.37
CA ALA A 500 18.82 6.35 -1.91
C ALA A 500 17.49 5.76 -1.43
N ILE A 501 16.78 6.47 -0.53
CA ILE A 501 15.51 6.00 0.04
C ILE A 501 14.44 5.87 -1.06
N ASN A 502 14.34 6.86 -1.96
CA ASN A 502 13.37 6.81 -3.05
C ASN A 502 13.66 5.66 -4.03
N LEU A 503 14.92 5.43 -4.43
CA LEU A 503 15.28 4.29 -5.28
C LEU A 503 14.95 2.96 -4.60
N GLY A 504 15.31 2.81 -3.33
CA GLY A 504 15.03 1.59 -2.59
C GLY A 504 13.56 1.25 -2.43
N ASN A 505 12.71 2.26 -2.24
CA ASN A 505 11.30 2.07 -1.90
C ASN A 505 10.33 2.31 -3.08
N SER A 506 10.75 2.87 -4.21
CA SER A 506 9.83 3.17 -5.33
C SER A 506 9.03 1.95 -5.82
N PRO A 507 9.63 0.77 -6.08
CA PRO A 507 8.85 -0.42 -6.45
C PRO A 507 7.84 -0.83 -5.36
N LEU A 508 8.22 -0.72 -4.07
CA LEU A 508 7.32 -1.01 -2.96
C LEU A 508 6.17 0.01 -2.87
N PHE A 509 6.43 1.29 -3.13
CA PHE A 509 5.38 2.31 -3.17
C PHE A 509 4.39 2.05 -4.31
N ALA A 510 4.88 1.70 -5.49
CA ALA A 510 4.04 1.33 -6.62
C ALA A 510 3.22 0.06 -6.34
N LEU A 511 3.83 -0.95 -5.69
CA LEU A 511 3.16 -2.21 -5.34
C LEU A 511 2.04 -2.04 -4.30
N TYR A 512 2.28 -1.28 -3.23
CA TYR A 512 1.33 -1.19 -2.11
C TYR A 512 0.38 0.01 -2.14
N PHE A 513 0.77 1.11 -2.81
CA PHE A 513 -0.03 2.33 -2.85
C PHE A 513 -0.51 2.70 -4.26
N TYR A 514 -0.07 1.99 -5.29
CA TYR A 514 -0.44 2.24 -6.70
C TYR A 514 -0.13 3.66 -7.17
N ARG A 515 0.77 4.37 -6.46
CA ARG A 515 1.04 5.79 -6.68
C ARG A 515 2.50 6.12 -6.42
N LEU A 516 3.00 7.10 -7.16
CA LEU A 516 4.32 7.69 -6.93
C LEU A 516 4.17 9.20 -6.82
N SER A 517 4.57 9.75 -5.67
CA SER A 517 4.59 11.20 -5.47
C SER A 517 5.85 11.80 -6.08
N ILE A 518 5.67 12.61 -7.12
CA ILE A 518 6.77 13.35 -7.75
C ILE A 518 7.20 14.50 -6.86
N SER A 519 6.24 15.21 -6.26
CA SER A 519 6.52 16.26 -5.28
C SER A 519 7.25 15.74 -4.05
N GLY A 520 7.11 14.46 -3.69
CA GLY A 520 7.83 13.83 -2.58
C GLY A 520 9.34 13.99 -2.64
N TRP A 521 9.93 14.10 -3.82
CA TRP A 521 11.37 14.37 -3.96
C TRP A 521 11.75 15.75 -3.43
N TYR A 522 10.89 16.76 -3.61
CA TYR A 522 11.12 18.15 -3.22
C TYR A 522 10.55 18.45 -1.83
N ALA A 523 9.31 18.04 -1.57
CA ALA A 523 8.62 18.26 -0.32
C ALA A 523 9.40 17.68 0.87
N ASN A 524 10.03 16.51 0.70
CA ASN A 524 10.85 15.91 1.75
C ASN A 524 12.13 16.70 2.09
N PHE A 525 12.65 17.56 1.19
CA PHE A 525 13.79 18.44 1.54
C PHE A 525 13.43 19.48 2.60
N ILE A 526 12.16 19.89 2.63
CA ILE A 526 11.63 20.82 3.62
C ILE A 526 11.04 20.04 4.80
N ALA A 527 10.20 19.05 4.50
CA ALA A 527 9.41 18.35 5.49
C ALA A 527 10.26 17.59 6.52
N ILE A 528 11.30 16.87 6.09
CA ILE A 528 12.14 16.06 7.00
C ILE A 528 12.84 16.93 8.06
N PRO A 529 13.68 17.93 7.70
CA PRO A 529 14.37 18.73 8.72
C PRO A 529 13.40 19.56 9.56
N LEU A 530 12.35 20.11 8.94
CA LEU A 530 11.37 20.95 9.63
C LEU A 530 10.53 20.16 10.63
N CYS A 531 10.08 18.95 10.25
CA CYS A 531 9.40 18.03 11.15
C CYS A 531 10.26 17.69 12.38
N GLY A 532 11.58 17.53 12.20
CA GLY A 532 12.49 17.32 13.32
C GLY A 532 12.50 18.44 14.34
N ILE A 533 12.45 19.69 13.88
CA ILE A 533 12.34 20.87 14.75
C ILE A 533 10.98 20.89 15.43
N ILE A 534 9.90 20.72 14.66
CA ILE A 534 8.51 20.77 15.16
C ILE A 534 8.28 19.76 16.27
N VAL A 535 8.73 18.52 16.07
CA VAL A 535 8.55 17.43 17.04
C VAL A 535 9.35 17.68 18.30
N GLN A 536 10.61 18.11 18.18
CA GLN A 536 11.47 18.39 19.33
C GLN A 536 10.94 19.56 20.17
N LEU A 537 10.52 20.66 19.52
CA LEU A 537 9.93 21.80 20.21
C LEU A 537 8.61 21.44 20.88
N GLY A 538 7.75 20.64 20.22
CA GLY A 538 6.49 20.19 20.81
C GLY A 538 6.68 19.32 22.05
N ILE A 539 7.64 18.38 22.02
CA ILE A 539 7.98 17.55 23.19
C ILE A 539 8.57 18.43 24.30
N LEU A 540 9.49 19.35 23.98
CA LEU A 540 10.07 20.26 24.96
C LEU A 540 9.00 21.15 25.60
N ALA A 541 8.10 21.75 24.82
CA ALA A 541 6.99 22.55 25.33
C ALA A 541 6.12 21.75 26.31
N GLY A 542 5.77 20.51 25.95
CA GLY A 542 5.01 19.62 26.82
C GLY A 542 5.75 19.21 28.10
N LEU A 543 7.07 19.04 28.07
CA LEU A 543 7.89 18.80 29.27
C LEU A 543 7.96 20.05 30.15
N PHE A 544 8.15 21.24 29.57
CA PHE A 544 8.15 22.50 30.32
C PHE A 544 6.78 22.80 30.93
N TYR A 545 5.70 22.46 30.24
CA TYR A 545 4.33 22.64 30.74
C TYR A 545 4.09 21.92 32.07
N MET A 546 4.81 20.82 32.34
CA MET A 546 4.70 20.09 33.61
C MET A 546 5.29 20.85 34.81
N ILE A 547 6.05 21.93 34.60
CA ILE A 547 6.58 22.78 35.67
C ILE A 547 5.46 23.68 36.21
N PRO A 548 5.11 23.60 37.50
CA PRO A 548 4.05 24.44 38.06
C PRO A 548 4.30 25.94 37.87
N VAL A 549 3.23 26.71 37.66
CA VAL A 549 3.21 28.19 37.54
C VAL A 549 3.91 28.74 36.30
N VAL A 550 5.21 28.49 36.13
CA VAL A 550 6.02 29.07 35.03
C VAL A 550 5.92 28.25 33.74
N GLY A 551 5.68 26.94 33.86
CA GLY A 551 5.64 26.00 32.74
C GLY A 551 4.69 26.37 31.60
N PRO A 552 3.42 26.75 31.88
CA PRO A 552 2.47 27.15 30.84
C PRO A 552 2.95 28.33 29.98
N TYR A 553 3.61 29.33 30.58
CA TYR A 553 4.15 30.48 29.85
C TYR A 553 5.34 30.10 28.96
N LEU A 554 6.24 29.25 29.47
CA LEU A 554 7.37 28.72 28.68
C LEU A 554 6.87 27.85 27.52
N ALA A 555 5.89 26.99 27.78
CA ALA A 555 5.25 26.17 26.76
C ALA A 555 4.57 27.04 25.69
N ALA A 556 3.85 28.09 26.10
CA ALA A 556 3.24 29.05 25.17
C ALA A 556 4.28 29.79 24.31
N MET A 557 5.40 30.21 24.89
CA MET A 557 6.49 30.85 24.15
C MET A 557 7.11 29.90 23.12
N ILE A 558 7.42 28.66 23.52
CA ILE A 558 7.98 27.64 22.61
C ILE A 558 6.99 27.30 21.50
N ASN A 559 5.72 27.07 21.85
CA ASN A 559 4.68 26.74 20.88
C ASN A 559 4.29 27.93 19.99
N GLY A 560 4.41 29.17 20.47
CA GLY A 560 4.27 30.36 19.62
C GLY A 560 5.31 30.40 18.50
N GLY A 561 6.57 30.04 18.79
CA GLY A 561 7.58 29.84 17.75
C GLY A 561 7.30 28.63 16.86
N ASN A 562 6.85 27.53 17.46
CA ASN A 562 6.53 26.29 16.73
C ASN A 562 5.32 26.44 15.79
N PHE A 563 4.38 27.33 16.10
CA PHE A 563 3.24 27.67 15.24
C PHE A 563 3.71 28.14 13.86
N LEU A 564 4.73 28.99 13.78
CA LEU A 564 5.28 29.46 12.50
C LEU A 564 5.83 28.30 11.66
N PHE A 565 6.50 27.34 12.29
CA PHE A 565 7.00 26.15 11.62
C PHE A 565 5.86 25.23 11.16
N CYS A 566 4.84 25.02 11.99
CA CYS A 566 3.65 24.23 11.63
C CYS A 566 2.87 24.86 10.46
N ALA A 567 2.62 26.16 10.52
CA ALA A 567 1.93 26.91 9.47
C ALA A 567 2.71 26.87 8.14
N PHE A 568 4.03 27.09 8.18
CA PHE A 568 4.88 26.96 6.99
C PHE A 568 4.90 25.52 6.45
N PHE A 569 4.96 24.51 7.33
CA PHE A 569 4.91 23.11 6.93
C PHE A 569 3.60 22.78 6.20
N LEU A 570 2.45 23.13 6.79
CA LEU A 570 1.13 22.92 6.18
C LEU A 570 1.00 23.67 4.86
N GLY A 571 1.38 24.95 4.82
CA GLY A 571 1.37 25.76 3.60
C GLY A 571 2.26 25.17 2.49
N SER A 572 3.43 24.62 2.84
CA SER A 572 4.30 23.95 1.88
C SER A 572 3.66 22.67 1.32
N ALA A 573 2.98 21.88 2.16
CA ALA A 573 2.26 20.69 1.74
C ALA A 573 1.12 21.04 0.78
N THR A 574 0.30 22.04 1.11
CA THR A 574 -0.75 22.55 0.23
C THR A 574 -0.18 23.06 -1.10
N PHE A 575 0.94 23.80 -1.07
CA PHE A 575 1.60 24.29 -2.27
C PHE A 575 2.02 23.14 -3.19
N PHE A 576 2.76 22.14 -2.69
CA PHE A 576 3.22 21.02 -3.51
C PHE A 576 2.06 20.13 -3.97
N ALA A 577 1.00 19.96 -3.17
CA ALA A 577 -0.17 19.16 -3.53
C ALA A 577 -0.94 19.75 -4.72
N ASN A 578 -1.04 21.09 -4.79
CA ASN A 578 -1.78 21.78 -5.84
C ASN A 578 -0.98 21.94 -7.15
N HIS A 579 0.36 21.97 -7.06
CA HIS A 579 1.22 22.27 -8.21
C HIS A 579 1.94 21.06 -8.79
N PHE A 580 1.90 19.88 -8.15
CA PHE A 580 2.61 18.70 -8.65
C PHE A 580 1.67 17.51 -8.80
N PRO A 581 1.87 16.69 -9.84
CA PRO A 581 1.02 15.55 -10.10
C PRO A 581 1.25 14.45 -9.06
N TYR A 582 0.18 13.71 -8.76
CA TYR A 582 0.22 12.50 -7.94
C TYR A 582 -0.34 11.31 -8.72
N PRO A 583 0.36 10.85 -9.75
CA PRO A 583 -0.18 9.87 -10.68
C PRO A 583 -0.39 8.51 -10.04
N TYR A 584 -1.42 7.81 -10.52
CA TYR A 584 -1.49 6.36 -10.38
C TYR A 584 -0.46 5.69 -11.30
N VAL A 585 0.12 4.60 -10.83
CA VAL A 585 1.10 3.80 -11.57
C VAL A 585 0.77 2.33 -11.46
N GLY A 586 0.99 1.61 -12.56
CA GLY A 586 0.83 0.17 -12.62
C GLY A 586 1.71 -0.55 -11.61
N THR A 587 1.22 -1.69 -11.12
CA THR A 587 2.00 -2.55 -10.22
C THR A 587 3.25 -3.07 -10.92
N PRO A 588 4.44 -2.95 -10.30
CA PRO A 588 5.63 -3.57 -10.84
C PRO A 588 5.45 -5.09 -10.80
N SER A 589 5.74 -5.75 -11.91
CA SER A 589 5.74 -7.20 -11.94
C SER A 589 6.83 -7.76 -10.99
N THR A 590 6.64 -8.98 -10.50
CA THR A 590 7.62 -9.62 -9.61
C THR A 590 8.99 -9.74 -10.27
N GLU A 591 9.00 -10.02 -11.58
CA GLU A 591 10.20 -10.10 -12.41
C GLU A 591 10.91 -8.75 -12.47
N PHE A 592 10.15 -7.67 -12.71
CA PHE A 592 10.69 -6.32 -12.71
C PHE A 592 11.30 -5.97 -11.35
N ALA A 593 10.60 -6.25 -10.24
CA ALA A 593 11.10 -5.97 -8.90
C ALA A 593 12.41 -6.74 -8.61
N VAL A 594 12.48 -8.03 -8.97
CA VAL A 594 13.69 -8.85 -8.80
C VAL A 594 14.85 -8.28 -9.60
N VAL A 595 14.64 -7.98 -10.88
CA VAL A 595 15.69 -7.38 -11.74
C VAL A 595 16.11 -6.02 -11.21
N TYR A 596 15.16 -5.18 -10.80
CA TYR A 596 15.41 -3.85 -10.24
C TYR A 596 16.31 -3.92 -9.00
N TYR A 597 15.95 -4.75 -8.01
CA TYR A 597 16.76 -4.92 -6.80
C TYR A 597 18.09 -5.62 -7.07
N ALA A 598 18.16 -6.53 -8.04
CA ALA A 598 19.42 -7.14 -8.48
C ALA A 598 20.38 -6.10 -9.09
N VAL A 599 19.86 -5.16 -9.90
CA VAL A 599 20.66 -4.05 -10.45
C VAL A 599 21.16 -3.12 -9.34
N LEU A 600 20.30 -2.76 -8.37
CA LEU A 600 20.72 -1.97 -7.21
C LEU A 600 21.79 -2.71 -6.38
N ALA A 601 21.63 -4.02 -6.17
CA ALA A 601 22.59 -4.87 -5.50
C ALA A 601 23.94 -4.87 -6.25
N LEU A 602 23.93 -5.06 -7.57
CA LEU A 602 25.13 -5.00 -8.39
C LEU A 602 25.80 -3.61 -8.31
N PHE A 603 25.02 -2.53 -8.32
CA PHE A 603 25.54 -1.17 -8.16
C PHE A 603 26.26 -0.99 -6.82
N VAL A 604 25.68 -1.45 -5.70
CA VAL A 604 26.30 -1.38 -4.37
C VAL A 604 27.54 -2.25 -4.28
N TRP A 605 27.45 -3.49 -4.74
CA TRP A 605 28.47 -4.52 -4.52
C TRP A 605 29.41 -4.74 -5.70
N HIS A 606 29.39 -3.89 -6.74
CA HIS A 606 30.26 -4.06 -7.91
C HIS A 606 31.73 -4.22 -7.52
N ARG A 607 32.30 -3.36 -6.66
CA ARG A 607 33.73 -3.48 -6.30
C ARG A 607 34.06 -4.75 -5.51
N PRO A 608 33.32 -5.11 -4.43
CA PRO A 608 33.52 -6.39 -3.75
C PRO A 608 33.37 -7.61 -4.67
N ILE A 609 32.34 -7.60 -5.54
CA ILE A 609 32.08 -8.67 -6.51
C ILE A 609 33.25 -8.79 -7.47
N TRP A 610 33.69 -7.69 -8.10
CA TRP A 610 34.83 -7.68 -9.01
C TRP A 610 36.13 -8.13 -8.33
N HIS A 611 36.34 -7.75 -7.07
CA HIS A 611 37.49 -8.22 -6.30
C HIS A 611 37.42 -9.74 -6.09
N ARG A 612 36.28 -10.28 -5.65
CA ARG A 612 36.09 -11.73 -5.49
C ARG A 612 36.20 -12.48 -6.81
N ILE A 613 35.64 -11.95 -7.91
CA ILE A 613 35.79 -12.53 -9.26
C ILE A 613 37.27 -12.58 -9.62
N LYS A 614 38.03 -11.49 -9.40
CA LYS A 614 39.49 -11.49 -9.63
C LYS A 614 40.21 -12.51 -8.75
N THR A 615 39.86 -12.62 -7.46
CA THR A 615 40.45 -13.61 -6.54
C THR A 615 40.13 -15.04 -6.96
N VAL A 616 38.88 -15.32 -7.38
CA VAL A 616 38.47 -16.63 -7.88
C VAL A 616 39.13 -16.90 -9.23
N TYR A 617 39.28 -15.90 -10.09
CA TYR A 617 39.96 -16.02 -11.38
C TYR A 617 41.46 -16.30 -11.22
N THR A 618 42.15 -15.60 -10.31
CA THR A 618 43.55 -15.87 -10.00
C THR A 618 43.74 -17.21 -9.30
N TRP A 619 42.82 -17.58 -8.41
CA TRP A 619 42.76 -18.92 -7.82
C TRP A 619 42.44 -20.01 -8.86
N TRP A 620 41.61 -19.72 -9.86
CA TRP A 620 41.26 -20.58 -10.99
C TRP A 620 42.47 -20.82 -11.89
N LEU A 621 43.24 -19.77 -12.21
CA LEU A 621 44.51 -19.88 -12.93
C LEU A 621 45.53 -20.74 -12.16
N TYR A 622 45.58 -20.63 -10.83
CA TYR A 622 46.49 -21.39 -9.98
C TYR A 622 46.09 -22.89 -9.84
N ARG A 623 44.80 -23.19 -9.68
CA ARG A 623 44.30 -24.56 -9.51
C ARG A 623 44.00 -25.32 -10.80
N LYS A 624 44.10 -24.68 -11.97
CA LYS A 624 44.03 -25.35 -13.27
C LYS A 624 45.09 -26.45 -13.43
N GLN A 625 46.12 -26.46 -12.58
CA GLN A 625 47.24 -27.41 -12.55
C GLN A 625 46.98 -28.68 -11.70
N VAL A 626 45.88 -28.78 -10.93
CA VAL A 626 45.59 -29.94 -10.05
C VAL A 626 44.36 -30.74 -10.55
N PRO A 627 44.54 -31.99 -11.06
CA PRO A 627 43.47 -32.76 -11.70
C PRO A 627 42.26 -33.09 -10.81
N GLU A 628 42.48 -33.44 -9.54
CA GLU A 628 41.41 -33.90 -8.62
C GLU A 628 40.41 -32.79 -8.22
N VAL A 629 40.82 -31.52 -8.29
CA VAL A 629 39.98 -30.38 -7.90
C VAL A 629 39.15 -29.86 -9.09
N ARG A 630 39.58 -30.14 -10.33
CA ARG A 630 38.86 -29.73 -11.56
C ARG A 630 37.42 -30.24 -11.57
N GLY A 631 37.20 -31.53 -11.30
CA GLY A 631 35.86 -32.14 -11.33
C GLY A 631 34.88 -31.51 -10.34
N LYS A 632 35.31 -31.32 -9.08
CA LYS A 632 34.50 -30.67 -8.03
C LYS A 632 34.19 -29.22 -8.36
N LEU A 633 35.14 -28.51 -8.97
CA LEU A 633 34.97 -27.11 -9.35
C LEU A 633 34.00 -26.94 -10.53
N TYR A 634 34.11 -27.75 -11.58
CA TYR A 634 33.14 -27.76 -12.69
C TYR A 634 31.74 -28.15 -12.21
N ALA A 635 31.63 -29.11 -11.30
CA ALA A 635 30.34 -29.46 -10.69
C ALA A 635 29.73 -28.29 -9.89
N THR A 636 30.55 -27.58 -9.09
CA THR A 636 30.06 -26.43 -8.30
C THR A 636 29.63 -25.27 -9.21
N LEU A 637 30.39 -25.00 -10.27
CA LEU A 637 30.07 -23.95 -11.26
C LEU A 637 28.81 -24.33 -12.05
N ALA A 638 28.70 -25.59 -12.49
CA ALA A 638 27.52 -26.10 -13.17
C ALA A 638 26.29 -26.02 -12.27
N VAL A 639 26.37 -26.42 -11.00
CA VAL A 639 25.27 -26.28 -10.02
C VAL A 639 24.93 -24.81 -9.79
N SER A 640 25.90 -23.91 -9.71
CA SER A 640 25.65 -22.47 -9.52
C SER A 640 24.98 -21.85 -10.75
N VAL A 641 25.42 -22.21 -11.95
CA VAL A 641 24.79 -21.80 -13.22
C VAL A 641 23.41 -22.41 -13.34
N LEU A 642 23.21 -23.67 -12.94
CA LEU A 642 21.89 -24.33 -12.95
C LEU A 642 20.92 -23.65 -11.97
N LEU A 643 21.38 -23.35 -10.74
CA LEU A 643 20.59 -22.67 -9.70
C LEU A 643 20.22 -21.23 -10.08
N VAL A 644 21.04 -20.55 -10.89
CA VAL A 644 20.75 -19.20 -11.39
C VAL A 644 19.93 -19.24 -12.68
N SER A 645 20.17 -20.21 -13.56
CA SER A 645 19.46 -20.35 -14.84
C SER A 645 18.05 -20.91 -14.68
N LEU A 646 17.79 -21.80 -13.71
CA LEU A 646 16.45 -22.37 -13.48
C LEU A 646 15.39 -21.29 -13.16
N PRO A 647 15.61 -20.35 -12.23
CA PRO A 647 14.70 -19.23 -12.00
C PRO A 647 14.58 -18.29 -13.20
N VAL A 648 15.69 -17.99 -13.90
CA VAL A 648 15.68 -17.11 -15.07
C VAL A 648 14.91 -17.74 -16.23
N PHE A 649 15.09 -19.04 -16.46
CA PHE A 649 14.39 -19.79 -17.51
C PHE A 649 12.92 -20.00 -17.15
N TYR A 650 12.58 -20.23 -15.87
CA TYR A 650 11.20 -20.24 -15.38
C TYR A 650 10.52 -18.89 -15.59
N VAL A 651 11.20 -17.79 -15.23
CA VAL A 651 10.70 -16.42 -15.41
C VAL A 651 10.53 -16.06 -16.89
N MET A 652 11.49 -16.41 -17.74
CA MET A 652 11.41 -16.17 -19.19
C MET A 652 10.38 -17.08 -19.87
N GLY A 653 10.19 -18.32 -19.38
CA GLY A 653 9.24 -19.28 -19.90
C GLY A 653 7.78 -19.03 -19.48
N ASN A 654 7.56 -18.31 -18.37
CA ASN A 654 6.23 -17.94 -17.86
C ASN A 654 5.80 -16.51 -18.22
N ALA A 655 6.50 -15.83 -19.12
CA ALA A 655 5.99 -14.61 -19.75
C ALA A 655 4.71 -14.99 -20.51
N SER A 656 3.58 -14.86 -19.83
CA SER A 656 2.27 -15.18 -20.37
C SER A 656 2.08 -14.32 -21.62
N GLY A 657 1.78 -14.97 -22.75
CA GLY A 657 1.48 -14.25 -23.98
C GLY A 657 0.38 -13.21 -23.77
N PRO A 658 0.22 -12.26 -24.71
CA PRO A 658 -0.79 -11.21 -24.59
C PRO A 658 -2.19 -11.83 -24.41
N ARG A 659 -2.82 -11.58 -23.26
CA ARG A 659 -4.15 -12.10 -22.90
C ARG A 659 -5.14 -10.94 -22.77
N LEU A 660 -6.37 -11.20 -23.17
CA LEU A 660 -7.49 -10.35 -22.82
C LEU A 660 -7.84 -10.59 -21.37
N ARG A 661 -7.93 -9.51 -20.58
CA ARG A 661 -8.35 -9.56 -19.18
C ARG A 661 -9.48 -8.59 -18.95
N ILE A 662 -10.58 -9.08 -18.38
CA ILE A 662 -11.75 -8.28 -18.02
C ILE A 662 -12.01 -8.48 -16.53
N ALA A 663 -12.32 -7.41 -15.81
CA ALA A 663 -12.79 -7.45 -14.43
C ALA A 663 -14.12 -6.70 -14.31
N ILE A 664 -15.15 -7.43 -13.88
CA ILE A 664 -16.43 -6.88 -13.45
C ILE A 664 -16.32 -6.65 -11.94
N LEU A 665 -16.20 -5.39 -11.51
CA LEU A 665 -15.85 -5.04 -10.12
C LEU A 665 -17.04 -5.13 -9.15
N ASP A 666 -16.76 -5.47 -7.89
CA ASP A 666 -17.66 -5.24 -6.76
C ASP A 666 -17.58 -3.78 -6.29
N VAL A 667 -18.40 -2.91 -6.89
CA VAL A 667 -18.52 -1.50 -6.49
C VAL A 667 -19.76 -1.23 -5.63
N GLY A 668 -20.53 -2.27 -5.33
CA GLY A 668 -21.79 -2.15 -4.63
C GLY A 668 -22.98 -1.80 -5.53
N GLN A 669 -23.56 -0.61 -5.39
CA GLN A 669 -24.65 -0.15 -6.26
C GLN A 669 -24.05 0.67 -7.40
N GLY A 670 -23.84 0.02 -8.55
CA GLY A 670 -23.29 0.65 -9.75
C GLY A 670 -22.62 -0.35 -10.69
N SER A 671 -22.13 0.17 -11.80
CA SER A 671 -21.50 -0.61 -12.86
C SER A 671 -20.06 -0.13 -13.05
N VAL A 672 -19.13 -1.08 -13.12
CA VAL A 672 -17.76 -0.87 -13.60
C VAL A 672 -17.23 -2.15 -14.21
N THR A 673 -16.74 -2.06 -15.43
CA THR A 673 -15.97 -3.11 -16.07
C THR A 673 -14.64 -2.56 -16.56
N ILE A 674 -13.54 -3.19 -16.17
CA ILE A 674 -12.19 -2.89 -16.65
C ILE A 674 -11.82 -3.92 -17.70
N ILE A 675 -11.24 -3.48 -18.81
CA ILE A 675 -10.76 -4.35 -19.90
C ILE A 675 -9.30 -3.97 -20.21
N ARG A 676 -8.41 -4.94 -20.18
CA ARG A 676 -7.05 -4.85 -20.73
C ARG A 676 -6.95 -5.76 -21.94
N THR A 677 -6.72 -5.17 -23.11
CA THR A 677 -6.61 -5.93 -24.36
C THR A 677 -5.26 -6.68 -24.46
N PRO A 678 -5.16 -7.69 -25.33
CA PRO A 678 -3.89 -8.32 -25.70
C PRO A 678 -2.80 -7.32 -26.10
N SER A 679 -3.13 -6.21 -26.78
CA SER A 679 -2.16 -5.15 -27.10
C SER A 679 -1.89 -4.14 -25.96
N GLU A 680 -2.32 -4.48 -24.73
CA GLU A 680 -2.18 -3.70 -23.50
C GLU A 680 -2.95 -2.38 -23.47
N LYS A 681 -4.05 -2.30 -24.24
CA LYS A 681 -4.94 -1.13 -24.24
C LYS A 681 -5.89 -1.20 -23.06
N GLY A 682 -6.09 -0.05 -22.41
CA GLY A 682 -6.99 0.08 -21.26
C GLY A 682 -8.34 0.62 -21.68
N ILE A 683 -9.41 -0.14 -21.44
CA ILE A 683 -10.79 0.31 -21.64
C ILE A 683 -11.53 0.23 -20.30
N LEU A 684 -12.22 1.31 -19.95
CA LEU A 684 -13.08 1.37 -18.78
C LEU A 684 -14.53 1.55 -19.24
N VAL A 685 -15.42 0.71 -18.78
CA VAL A 685 -16.86 0.85 -18.99
C VAL A 685 -17.50 1.22 -17.65
N ASP A 686 -18.06 2.42 -17.58
CA ASP A 686 -18.59 3.08 -16.39
C ASP A 686 -17.54 3.35 -15.28
N GLY A 687 -17.88 4.21 -14.33
CA GLY A 687 -16.97 4.77 -13.32
C GLY A 687 -17.43 4.63 -11.87
N ALA A 688 -18.44 3.81 -11.58
CA ALA A 688 -18.95 3.54 -10.22
C ALA A 688 -19.69 4.73 -9.57
N PRO A 689 -20.36 4.52 -8.42
CA PRO A 689 -21.05 5.60 -7.70
C PRO A 689 -20.10 6.52 -6.93
N TYR A 690 -20.59 7.72 -6.64
CA TYR A 690 -20.05 8.62 -5.63
C TYR A 690 -21.08 8.81 -4.51
N ASP A 691 -20.74 8.42 -3.28
CA ASP A 691 -21.59 8.61 -2.10
C ASP A 691 -21.16 9.90 -1.38
N GLY A 692 -21.86 11.00 -1.68
CA GLY A 692 -21.58 12.31 -1.09
C GLY A 692 -21.87 12.43 0.41
N TYR A 693 -22.73 11.56 0.98
CA TYR A 693 -23.05 11.59 2.41
C TYR A 693 -21.94 10.96 3.27
N ARG A 694 -21.33 9.90 2.74
CA ARG A 694 -20.18 9.24 3.36
C ARG A 694 -18.84 9.78 2.87
N ASP A 695 -18.86 10.75 1.95
CA ASP A 695 -17.67 11.28 1.25
C ASP A 695 -16.82 10.13 0.69
N PHE A 696 -17.49 9.13 0.11
CA PHE A 696 -16.86 7.92 -0.42
C PHE A 696 -16.95 7.90 -1.95
N ASN A 697 -15.81 8.12 -2.60
CA ASN A 697 -15.68 8.01 -4.04
C ASN A 697 -15.19 6.60 -4.42
N ALA A 698 -16.05 5.79 -5.05
CA ALA A 698 -15.67 4.44 -5.49
C ALA A 698 -14.64 4.48 -6.64
N GLY A 699 -14.66 5.52 -7.48
CA GLY A 699 -13.61 5.78 -8.47
C GLY A 699 -12.22 5.87 -7.84
N GLN A 700 -12.07 6.62 -6.75
CA GLN A 700 -10.79 6.76 -6.04
C GLN A 700 -10.37 5.51 -5.26
N ASN A 701 -11.31 4.87 -4.57
CA ASN A 701 -11.01 3.85 -3.57
C ASN A 701 -11.11 2.41 -4.10
N ILE A 702 -11.77 2.19 -5.25
CA ILE A 702 -11.98 0.86 -5.84
C ILE A 702 -11.44 0.82 -7.28
N VAL A 703 -11.91 1.71 -8.15
CA VAL A 703 -11.61 1.63 -9.59
C VAL A 703 -10.15 1.96 -9.89
N ALA A 704 -9.61 3.05 -9.32
CA ALA A 704 -8.24 3.46 -9.60
C ALA A 704 -7.15 2.48 -9.12
N PRO A 705 -7.25 1.88 -7.90
CA PRO A 705 -6.39 0.76 -7.52
C PRO A 705 -6.53 -0.44 -8.47
N ALA A 706 -7.74 -0.81 -8.87
CA ALA A 706 -7.96 -1.93 -9.80
C ALA A 706 -7.36 -1.68 -11.18
N LEU A 707 -7.47 -0.46 -11.73
CA LEU A 707 -6.79 -0.06 -12.98
C LEU A 707 -5.27 -0.21 -12.86
N SER A 708 -4.71 0.19 -11.72
CA SER A 708 -3.27 0.12 -11.47
C SER A 708 -2.78 -1.32 -11.29
N ASP A 709 -3.53 -2.16 -10.59
CA ASP A 709 -3.27 -3.60 -10.49
C ASP A 709 -3.33 -4.29 -11.86
N TYR A 710 -4.25 -3.84 -12.71
CA TYR A 710 -4.32 -4.25 -14.12
C TYR A 710 -3.21 -3.63 -14.99
N GLY A 711 -2.31 -2.82 -14.44
CA GLY A 711 -1.22 -2.17 -15.17
C GLY A 711 -1.68 -1.10 -16.18
N ILE A 712 -2.91 -0.62 -16.05
CA ILE A 712 -3.50 0.39 -16.94
C ILE A 712 -3.11 1.79 -16.42
N ASN A 713 -2.16 2.42 -17.12
CA ASN A 713 -1.73 3.79 -16.83
C ASN A 713 -2.41 4.83 -17.74
N VAL A 714 -2.94 4.38 -18.88
CA VAL A 714 -3.61 5.18 -19.91
C VAL A 714 -4.92 4.48 -20.26
N LEU A 715 -6.00 5.25 -20.29
CA LEU A 715 -7.30 4.78 -20.75
C LEU A 715 -7.43 5.18 -22.23
N ASP A 716 -7.33 4.19 -23.12
CA ASP A 716 -7.55 4.41 -24.54
C ASP A 716 -9.03 4.77 -24.79
N HIS A 717 -9.95 4.10 -24.09
CA HIS A 717 -11.38 4.42 -24.14
C HIS A 717 -12.01 4.39 -22.74
N VAL A 718 -12.83 5.38 -22.43
CA VAL A 718 -13.76 5.36 -21.31
C VAL A 718 -15.17 5.43 -21.88
N VAL A 719 -15.98 4.40 -21.63
CA VAL A 719 -17.34 4.26 -22.16
C VAL A 719 -18.32 4.49 -21.02
N LEU A 720 -19.13 5.54 -21.12
CA LEU A 720 -20.25 5.76 -20.21
C LEU A 720 -21.49 5.14 -20.83
N THR A 721 -22.07 4.14 -20.17
CA THR A 721 -23.23 3.42 -20.69
C THR A 721 -24.54 4.12 -20.37
N SER A 722 -24.65 4.78 -19.22
CA SER A 722 -25.90 5.32 -18.67
C SER A 722 -25.69 6.67 -17.97
N PHE A 723 -26.69 7.56 -18.05
CA PHE A 723 -26.68 8.89 -17.43
C PHE A 723 -26.91 8.86 -15.90
N LYS A 724 -27.03 7.68 -15.28
CA LYS A 724 -27.32 7.58 -13.84
C LYS A 724 -26.06 7.77 -12.98
N PRO A 725 -26.18 8.36 -11.77
CA PRO A 725 -25.05 8.61 -10.87
C PRO A 725 -24.22 7.38 -10.50
N GLU A 726 -24.83 6.20 -10.42
CA GLU A 726 -24.19 4.93 -10.10
C GLU A 726 -23.26 4.39 -11.21
N HIS A 727 -23.34 4.96 -12.43
CA HIS A 727 -22.41 4.71 -13.52
C HIS A 727 -21.37 5.82 -13.67
N MET A 728 -21.73 7.08 -13.47
CA MET A 728 -20.82 8.21 -13.77
C MET A 728 -20.13 8.83 -12.55
N GLY A 729 -20.59 8.55 -11.32
CA GLY A 729 -20.20 9.30 -10.12
C GLY A 729 -18.69 9.33 -9.85
N GLY A 730 -17.97 8.24 -10.11
CA GLY A 730 -16.51 8.19 -9.94
C GLY A 730 -15.70 8.72 -11.13
N LEU A 731 -16.31 8.96 -12.29
CA LEU A 731 -15.61 9.43 -13.50
C LEU A 731 -14.91 10.78 -13.35
N PRO A 732 -15.47 11.82 -12.68
CA PRO A 732 -14.78 13.11 -12.55
C PRO A 732 -13.42 13.01 -11.85
N PHE A 733 -13.27 12.03 -10.94
CA PHE A 733 -11.98 11.74 -10.31
C PHE A 733 -11.06 10.97 -11.28
N LEU A 734 -11.55 9.89 -11.89
CA LEU A 734 -10.77 9.03 -12.77
C LEU A 734 -10.24 9.79 -13.99
N LEU A 735 -11.09 10.57 -14.65
CA LEU A 735 -10.71 11.39 -15.80
C LEU A 735 -9.63 12.41 -15.45
N ARG A 736 -9.65 13.00 -14.23
CA ARG A 736 -8.61 13.95 -13.81
C ARG A 736 -7.28 13.30 -13.43
N GLN A 737 -7.31 12.03 -13.03
CA GLN A 737 -6.12 11.31 -12.54
C GLN A 737 -5.45 10.44 -13.59
N PHE A 738 -6.20 9.93 -14.57
CA PHE A 738 -5.69 9.10 -15.67
C PHE A 738 -5.70 9.87 -16.98
N HIS A 739 -4.72 9.59 -17.85
CA HIS A 739 -4.75 10.12 -19.21
C HIS A 739 -5.78 9.33 -20.03
N VAL A 740 -6.80 10.03 -20.54
CA VAL A 740 -7.88 9.46 -21.35
C VAL A 740 -7.78 9.96 -22.78
N LYS A 741 -7.67 9.05 -23.75
CA LYS A 741 -7.61 9.41 -25.17
C LYS A 741 -8.99 9.71 -25.74
N GLU A 742 -9.94 8.82 -25.46
CA GLU A 742 -11.32 8.95 -25.91
C GLU A 742 -12.32 8.70 -24.78
N PHE A 743 -13.29 9.60 -24.65
CA PHE A 743 -14.47 9.45 -23.81
C PHE A 743 -15.70 9.24 -24.71
N VAL A 744 -16.24 8.03 -24.67
CA VAL A 744 -17.46 7.63 -25.39
C VAL A 744 -18.65 7.87 -24.46
N ASP A 745 -19.40 8.92 -24.76
CA ASP A 745 -20.41 9.51 -23.91
C ASP A 745 -21.81 8.97 -24.21
N CYS A 746 -22.56 8.51 -23.20
CA CYS A 746 -23.94 8.04 -23.38
C CYS A 746 -24.87 9.06 -24.09
N LEU A 747 -24.59 10.37 -23.99
CA LEU A 747 -25.37 11.43 -24.63
C LEU A 747 -24.60 12.10 -25.77
N PRO A 748 -25.28 12.52 -26.86
CA PRO A 748 -24.65 13.24 -27.96
C PRO A 748 -23.96 14.53 -27.47
N PRO A 749 -22.73 14.84 -27.94
CA PRO A 749 -21.99 16.02 -27.52
C PRO A 749 -22.73 17.36 -27.71
N GLU A 750 -23.70 17.41 -28.62
CA GLU A 750 -24.50 18.60 -28.93
C GLU A 750 -25.50 18.96 -27.82
N LEU A 751 -25.86 18.00 -26.94
CA LEU A 751 -26.83 18.24 -25.87
C LEU A 751 -26.26 19.09 -24.73
N ALA A 752 -25.00 18.86 -24.35
CA ALA A 752 -24.35 19.58 -23.26
C ALA A 752 -22.83 19.60 -23.39
N ASP A 753 -22.22 20.68 -22.91
CA ASP A 753 -20.79 20.88 -22.65
C ASP A 753 -20.57 21.30 -21.17
N ALA A 754 -19.32 21.53 -20.76
CA ALA A 754 -19.02 21.90 -19.36
C ALA A 754 -19.64 23.25 -18.91
N LYS A 755 -20.03 24.12 -19.86
CA LYS A 755 -20.60 25.44 -19.60
C LYS A 755 -22.12 25.48 -19.69
N THR A 756 -22.74 24.38 -20.14
CA THR A 756 -24.18 24.28 -20.34
C THR A 756 -24.89 24.36 -18.98
N THR A 757 -25.90 25.24 -18.88
CA THR A 757 -26.75 25.34 -17.69
C THR A 757 -27.85 24.29 -17.71
N TRP A 758 -28.43 24.00 -16.53
CA TRP A 758 -29.57 23.08 -16.42
C TRP A 758 -30.71 23.44 -17.37
N ASP A 759 -31.15 24.70 -17.41
CA ASP A 759 -32.28 25.11 -18.26
C ASP A 759 -32.01 24.87 -19.75
N THR A 760 -30.78 25.16 -20.19
CA THR A 760 -30.36 24.94 -21.58
C THR A 760 -30.33 23.45 -21.91
N PHE A 761 -29.77 22.64 -21.01
CA PHE A 761 -29.74 21.19 -21.16
C PHE A 761 -31.15 20.60 -21.21
N ALA A 762 -32.01 20.97 -20.26
CA ALA A 762 -33.39 20.49 -20.20
C ALA A 762 -34.17 20.86 -21.48
N ALA A 763 -34.01 22.08 -21.99
CA ALA A 763 -34.66 22.51 -23.23
C ALA A 763 -34.16 21.74 -24.47
N ARG A 764 -32.88 21.39 -24.55
CA ARG A 764 -32.32 20.57 -25.64
C ARG A 764 -32.73 19.12 -25.51
N LEU A 765 -32.69 18.57 -24.30
CA LEU A 765 -33.06 17.20 -23.98
C LEU A 765 -34.53 16.93 -24.30
N ALA A 766 -35.43 17.87 -23.94
CA ALA A 766 -36.86 17.80 -24.25
C ALA A 766 -37.17 17.74 -25.75
N LYS A 767 -36.29 18.27 -26.61
CA LYS A 767 -36.41 18.23 -28.07
C LYS A 767 -35.68 17.05 -28.71
N SER A 768 -35.04 16.21 -27.90
CA SER A 768 -34.26 15.07 -28.36
C SER A 768 -35.02 13.76 -28.13
N PRO A 769 -34.62 12.65 -28.77
CA PRO A 769 -35.14 11.33 -28.44
C PRO A 769 -35.04 11.00 -26.94
N TYR A 770 -34.07 11.57 -26.21
CA TYR A 770 -33.80 11.34 -24.79
C TYR A 770 -34.72 12.11 -23.80
N ALA A 771 -35.76 12.79 -24.28
CA ALA A 771 -36.69 13.56 -23.44
C ALA A 771 -37.24 12.80 -22.20
N PRO A 772 -37.58 11.49 -22.29
CA PRO A 772 -37.96 10.67 -21.12
C PRO A 772 -36.96 10.62 -19.94
N LEU A 773 -35.70 11.05 -20.13
CA LEU A 773 -34.77 11.21 -19.00
C LEU A 773 -35.19 12.35 -18.05
N LEU A 774 -36.01 13.31 -18.50
CA LEU A 774 -36.53 14.43 -17.69
C LEU A 774 -37.56 14.02 -16.64
N GLU A 775 -38.16 12.83 -16.75
CA GLU A 775 -39.24 12.40 -15.86
C GLU A 775 -38.78 12.08 -14.42
N SER A 776 -37.46 12.03 -14.17
CA SER A 776 -36.92 11.79 -12.83
C SER A 776 -36.96 13.05 -11.96
N LYS A 777 -37.41 12.90 -10.71
CA LYS A 777 -37.43 13.98 -9.69
C LYS A 777 -36.06 14.57 -9.33
N PHE A 778 -34.96 13.96 -9.78
CA PHE A 778 -33.59 14.34 -9.44
C PHE A 778 -32.75 14.68 -10.68
N THR A 779 -33.38 14.95 -11.83
CA THR A 779 -32.66 15.09 -13.10
C THR A 779 -31.68 16.28 -13.10
N ASP A 780 -31.97 17.34 -12.35
CA ASP A 780 -31.11 18.51 -12.14
C ASP A 780 -29.84 18.17 -11.34
N GLU A 781 -29.97 17.44 -10.23
CA GLU A 781 -28.84 16.95 -9.43
C GLU A 781 -27.96 15.97 -10.22
N ILE A 782 -28.59 15.11 -11.03
CA ILE A 782 -27.89 14.17 -11.92
C ILE A 782 -27.13 14.94 -13.01
N PHE A 783 -27.73 15.98 -13.58
CA PHE A 783 -27.05 16.84 -14.55
C PHE A 783 -25.83 17.55 -13.96
N GLU A 784 -25.90 18.06 -12.73
CA GLU A 784 -24.71 18.64 -12.09
C GLU A 784 -23.57 17.63 -11.90
N SER A 785 -23.91 16.37 -11.62
CA SER A 785 -22.92 15.30 -11.55
C SER A 785 -22.31 15.00 -12.92
N TYR A 786 -23.12 14.99 -13.98
CA TYR A 786 -22.67 14.84 -15.36
C TYR A 786 -21.82 16.02 -15.84
N ARG A 787 -22.19 17.25 -15.51
CA ARG A 787 -21.44 18.47 -15.83
C ARG A 787 -20.01 18.41 -15.30
N LYS A 788 -19.80 17.86 -14.10
CA LYS A 788 -18.46 17.59 -13.53
C LYS A 788 -17.65 16.56 -14.33
N VAL A 789 -18.31 15.60 -14.98
CA VAL A 789 -17.66 14.67 -15.92
C VAL A 789 -17.20 15.45 -17.14
N LEU A 790 -18.07 16.26 -17.74
CA LEU A 790 -17.74 17.07 -18.92
C LEU A 790 -16.60 18.07 -18.65
N GLU A 791 -16.62 18.74 -17.49
CA GLU A 791 -15.50 19.57 -17.04
C GLU A 791 -14.18 18.80 -17.04
N ALA A 792 -14.18 17.56 -16.52
CA ALA A 792 -12.97 16.74 -16.46
C ALA A 792 -12.52 16.27 -17.87
N VAL A 793 -13.46 15.94 -18.77
CA VAL A 793 -13.17 15.58 -20.17
C VAL A 793 -12.51 16.76 -20.90
N GLU A 794 -13.07 17.96 -20.77
CA GLU A 794 -12.56 19.19 -21.39
C GLU A 794 -11.20 19.62 -20.78
N GLU A 795 -11.08 19.61 -19.44
CA GLU A 795 -9.84 19.92 -18.72
C GLU A 795 -8.67 19.06 -19.21
N LYS A 796 -8.93 17.77 -19.46
CA LYS A 796 -7.92 16.81 -19.93
C LYS A 796 -7.83 16.68 -21.45
N ARG A 797 -8.64 17.44 -22.19
CA ARG A 797 -8.68 17.43 -23.67
C ARG A 797 -8.88 16.02 -24.24
N ALA A 798 -9.67 15.19 -23.57
CA ALA A 798 -10.01 13.86 -24.08
C ALA A 798 -10.96 14.02 -25.28
N ARG A 799 -10.78 13.21 -26.33
CA ARG A 799 -11.67 13.24 -27.49
C ARG A 799 -13.05 12.73 -27.04
N ARG A 800 -14.07 13.57 -27.11
CA ARG A 800 -15.44 13.19 -26.77
C ARG A 800 -16.19 12.73 -28.02
N THR A 801 -16.82 11.57 -27.94
CA THR A 801 -17.61 10.99 -29.04
C THR A 801 -18.87 10.33 -28.49
N HIS A 802 -19.87 10.09 -29.34
CA HIS A 802 -21.12 9.39 -28.97
C HIS A 802 -21.06 7.91 -29.41
N PRO A 803 -21.56 6.94 -28.61
CA PRO A 803 -21.78 5.57 -29.05
C PRO A 803 -23.01 5.52 -29.95
N SER A 804 -22.86 5.91 -31.22
CA SER A 804 -23.87 5.57 -32.22
C SER A 804 -24.09 4.06 -32.22
N GLN A 805 -25.31 3.61 -32.48
CA GLN A 805 -25.62 2.18 -32.50
C GLN A 805 -24.75 1.43 -33.53
N GLY A 806 -24.23 0.26 -33.15
CA GLY A 806 -23.35 -0.55 -34.02
C GLY A 806 -21.92 -0.03 -34.15
N ARG A 807 -21.54 1.01 -33.41
CA ARG A 807 -20.21 1.64 -33.50
C ARG A 807 -19.14 0.73 -32.93
N VAL A 808 -18.06 0.57 -33.68
CA VAL A 808 -16.81 -0.02 -33.18
C VAL A 808 -16.08 1.03 -32.34
N ILE A 809 -15.92 0.75 -31.05
CA ILE A 809 -15.18 1.59 -30.10
C ILE A 809 -13.70 1.24 -30.19
N HIS A 810 -13.38 -0.04 -30.19
CA HIS A 810 -12.01 -0.54 -30.27
C HIS A 810 -11.93 -1.78 -31.15
N GLU A 811 -10.88 -1.86 -31.96
CA GLU A 811 -10.58 -3.03 -32.76
C GLU A 811 -9.06 -3.25 -32.81
N GLU A 812 -8.62 -4.48 -32.58
CA GLU A 812 -7.23 -4.86 -32.76
C GLU A 812 -7.11 -6.22 -33.45
N GLN A 813 -6.14 -6.31 -34.37
CA GLN A 813 -5.77 -7.55 -35.00
C GLN A 813 -4.84 -8.33 -34.05
N THR A 814 -5.22 -9.57 -33.73
CA THR A 814 -4.40 -10.48 -32.92
C THR A 814 -4.00 -11.71 -33.74
N PRO A 815 -3.00 -12.51 -33.29
CA PRO A 815 -2.66 -13.78 -33.93
C PRO A 815 -3.81 -14.81 -34.00
N TYR A 816 -4.88 -14.62 -33.21
CA TYR A 816 -5.99 -15.58 -33.08
C TYR A 816 -7.34 -15.03 -33.60
N GLY A 817 -7.35 -13.85 -34.21
CA GLY A 817 -8.55 -13.21 -34.74
C GLY A 817 -8.63 -11.73 -34.41
N ILE A 818 -9.75 -11.10 -34.75
CA ILE A 818 -10.04 -9.71 -34.42
C ILE A 818 -10.69 -9.68 -33.03
N LEU A 819 -10.12 -8.87 -32.13
CA LEU A 819 -10.80 -8.45 -30.90
C LEU A 819 -11.55 -7.16 -31.21
N ARG A 820 -12.85 -7.14 -30.96
CA ARG A 820 -13.73 -5.98 -31.18
C ARG A 820 -14.48 -5.64 -29.90
N VAL A 821 -14.51 -4.35 -29.57
CA VAL A 821 -15.40 -3.77 -28.58
C VAL A 821 -16.32 -2.81 -29.32
N SER A 822 -17.62 -3.08 -29.33
CA SER A 822 -18.59 -2.30 -30.10
C SER A 822 -19.89 -2.12 -29.33
N THR A 823 -20.68 -1.12 -29.73
CA THR A 823 -22.06 -0.99 -29.27
C THR A 823 -22.96 -1.90 -30.11
N VAL A 824 -23.96 -2.51 -29.47
CA VAL A 824 -24.95 -3.33 -30.18
C VAL A 824 -25.99 -2.41 -30.82
N ALA A 825 -26.29 -2.62 -32.09
CA ALA A 825 -27.40 -1.94 -32.75
C ALA A 825 -28.72 -2.60 -32.34
N LEU A 826 -29.67 -1.81 -31.82
CA LEU A 826 -31.00 -2.30 -31.49
C LEU A 826 -31.97 -1.94 -32.63
N PRO A 827 -33.04 -2.72 -32.83
CA PRO A 827 -34.01 -2.47 -33.89
C PRO A 827 -34.64 -1.09 -33.74
N ASP A 828 -34.65 -0.33 -34.83
CA ASP A 828 -35.41 0.92 -34.92
C ASP A 828 -36.90 0.57 -34.94
N THR A 829 -37.59 0.88 -33.85
CA THR A 829 -39.00 0.48 -33.68
C THR A 829 -39.98 1.61 -33.88
N GLY A 830 -39.52 2.82 -34.27
CA GLY A 830 -40.38 4.00 -34.42
C GLY A 830 -41.08 4.44 -33.13
N LEU A 831 -40.79 3.80 -32.00
CA LEU A 831 -41.26 4.15 -30.66
C LEU A 831 -40.26 5.11 -30.01
N SER A 832 -40.77 6.17 -29.38
CA SER A 832 -40.01 7.14 -28.58
C SER A 832 -39.52 6.57 -27.25
N ILE A 833 -39.02 5.34 -27.23
CA ILE A 833 -38.31 4.79 -26.07
C ILE A 833 -36.83 5.07 -26.32
N PRO A 834 -36.29 6.23 -25.90
CA PRO A 834 -34.84 6.42 -25.95
C PRO A 834 -34.18 5.29 -25.18
N MET A 835 -33.15 4.72 -25.80
CA MET A 835 -32.23 3.88 -25.06
C MET A 835 -31.63 4.70 -23.94
N ARG A 836 -31.94 4.32 -22.70
CA ARG A 836 -31.34 4.89 -21.49
C ARG A 836 -29.92 4.38 -21.29
N THR A 837 -29.52 3.34 -22.04
CA THR A 837 -28.24 2.65 -21.87
C THR A 837 -27.66 2.19 -23.21
N ALA A 838 -26.35 2.34 -23.38
CA ALA A 838 -25.62 1.72 -24.49
C ALA A 838 -25.25 0.26 -24.15
N LEU A 839 -25.69 -0.70 -24.98
CA LEU A 839 -25.24 -2.09 -24.88
C LEU A 839 -23.84 -2.22 -25.49
N VAL A 840 -22.88 -2.76 -24.74
CA VAL A 840 -21.51 -2.95 -25.20
C VAL A 840 -21.22 -4.44 -25.33
N LYS A 841 -20.81 -4.86 -26.53
CA LYS A 841 -20.37 -6.23 -26.80
C LYS A 841 -18.86 -6.27 -27.01
N ILE A 842 -18.24 -7.28 -26.42
CA ILE A 842 -16.82 -7.59 -26.58
C ILE A 842 -16.75 -8.95 -27.26
N GLU A 843 -16.09 -9.03 -28.41
CA GLU A 843 -16.02 -10.25 -29.22
C GLU A 843 -14.57 -10.52 -29.62
N TRP A 844 -14.12 -11.77 -29.50
CA TRP A 844 -12.79 -12.17 -29.96
C TRP A 844 -12.85 -13.48 -30.73
N GLY A 845 -12.80 -13.38 -32.05
CA GLY A 845 -13.03 -14.51 -32.93
C GLY A 845 -14.46 -15.08 -32.80
N PRO A 846 -14.72 -16.29 -33.34
CA PRO A 846 -16.07 -16.84 -33.44
C PRO A 846 -16.55 -17.62 -32.21
N THR A 847 -15.74 -17.70 -31.15
CA THR A 847 -15.98 -18.64 -30.03
C THR A 847 -16.24 -17.97 -28.69
N TRP A 848 -16.13 -16.65 -28.60
CA TRP A 848 -16.17 -15.95 -27.33
C TRP A 848 -16.67 -14.52 -27.45
N SER A 849 -17.64 -14.19 -26.60
CA SER A 849 -18.22 -12.86 -26.48
C SER A 849 -18.72 -12.56 -25.07
N VAL A 850 -18.70 -11.28 -24.70
CA VAL A 850 -19.23 -10.74 -23.44
C VAL A 850 -20.21 -9.63 -23.78
N LEU A 851 -21.40 -9.67 -23.19
CA LEU A 851 -22.39 -8.62 -23.34
C LEU A 851 -22.55 -7.84 -22.02
N LEU A 852 -22.34 -6.53 -22.11
CA LEU A 852 -22.55 -5.57 -21.04
C LEU A 852 -23.84 -4.80 -21.33
N THR A 853 -24.85 -4.99 -20.48
CA THR A 853 -26.19 -4.44 -20.73
C THR A 853 -26.50 -3.16 -19.97
N GLY A 854 -25.59 -2.71 -19.10
CA GLY A 854 -25.80 -1.58 -18.20
C GLY A 854 -27.14 -1.67 -17.46
N ASP A 855 -27.92 -0.58 -17.53
CA ASP A 855 -29.11 -0.36 -16.71
C ASP A 855 -30.42 -0.44 -17.51
N MET A 856 -30.47 -1.40 -18.44
CA MET A 856 -31.64 -1.68 -19.26
C MET A 856 -32.89 -1.95 -18.42
N THR A 857 -34.01 -1.38 -18.85
CA THR A 857 -35.36 -1.64 -18.32
C THR A 857 -35.96 -2.90 -18.93
N GLU A 858 -37.07 -3.39 -18.36
CA GLU A 858 -37.83 -4.53 -18.91
C GLU A 858 -38.32 -4.28 -20.34
N THR A 859 -38.77 -3.05 -20.63
CA THR A 859 -39.19 -2.67 -21.98
C THR A 859 -38.02 -2.68 -22.98
N GLU A 860 -36.82 -2.25 -22.53
CA GLU A 860 -35.62 -2.28 -23.36
C GLU A 860 -35.11 -3.71 -23.58
N MET A 861 -35.23 -4.59 -22.59
CA MET A 861 -34.93 -6.02 -22.74
C MET A 861 -35.85 -6.70 -23.74
N ALA A 862 -37.17 -6.49 -23.62
CA ALA A 862 -38.15 -7.05 -24.55
C ALA A 862 -37.97 -6.51 -25.98
N LEU A 863 -37.47 -5.28 -26.12
CA LEU A 863 -37.10 -4.70 -27.41
C LEU A 863 -35.83 -5.34 -27.98
N ALA A 864 -34.80 -5.45 -27.15
CA ALA A 864 -33.53 -6.05 -27.54
C ALA A 864 -33.73 -7.51 -27.95
N ALA A 865 -34.62 -8.28 -27.29
CA ALA A 865 -34.94 -9.64 -27.66
C ALA A 865 -35.50 -9.82 -29.10
N LYS A 866 -35.95 -8.72 -29.74
CA LYS A 866 -36.39 -8.72 -31.15
C LYS A 866 -35.26 -8.45 -32.14
N THR A 867 -34.06 -8.14 -31.66
CA THR A 867 -32.84 -7.97 -32.47
C THR A 867 -32.40 -9.32 -33.02
N ASP A 868 -31.54 -9.31 -34.04
CA ASP A 868 -30.84 -10.53 -34.47
C ASP A 868 -30.15 -11.21 -33.28
N SER A 869 -30.53 -12.47 -33.02
CA SER A 869 -29.95 -13.29 -31.95
C SER A 869 -28.43 -13.39 -32.05
N ALA A 870 -27.84 -13.38 -33.24
CA ALA A 870 -26.38 -13.41 -33.40
C ALA A 870 -25.71 -12.13 -32.86
N ALA A 871 -26.40 -10.99 -32.91
CA ALA A 871 -25.90 -9.74 -32.35
C ALA A 871 -25.88 -9.77 -30.81
N LEU A 872 -26.83 -10.47 -30.19
CA LEU A 872 -26.95 -10.58 -28.73
C LEU A 872 -26.22 -11.78 -28.11
N ASP A 873 -25.94 -12.82 -28.89
CA ASP A 873 -25.28 -14.04 -28.43
C ASP A 873 -23.98 -13.73 -27.66
N ALA A 874 -23.94 -14.19 -26.40
CA ALA A 874 -22.84 -13.90 -25.50
C ALA A 874 -22.57 -15.03 -24.52
N ALA A 875 -21.33 -15.53 -24.49
CA ALA A 875 -20.91 -16.54 -23.53
C ALA A 875 -20.98 -16.04 -22.07
N VAL A 876 -20.77 -14.74 -21.85
CA VAL A 876 -20.89 -14.09 -20.55
C VAL A 876 -21.83 -12.88 -20.64
N LEU A 877 -22.83 -12.83 -19.77
CA LEU A 877 -23.78 -11.73 -19.67
C LEU A 877 -23.61 -11.00 -18.32
N LEU A 878 -23.31 -9.70 -18.36
CA LEU A 878 -23.56 -8.82 -17.22
C LEU A 878 -25.06 -8.52 -17.21
N LEU A 879 -25.74 -8.85 -16.12
CA LEU A 879 -27.20 -8.72 -16.04
C LEU A 879 -27.64 -7.25 -15.94
N PRO A 880 -28.73 -6.88 -16.62
CA PRO A 880 -29.34 -5.55 -16.53
C PRO A 880 -29.69 -5.14 -15.10
N SER A 881 -29.60 -3.83 -14.82
CA SER A 881 -30.13 -3.24 -13.57
C SER A 881 -29.66 -4.00 -12.32
N HIS A 882 -28.38 -4.39 -12.28
CA HIS A 882 -27.76 -5.12 -11.17
C HIS A 882 -28.39 -6.51 -10.86
N GLY A 883 -29.10 -7.09 -11.82
CA GLY A 883 -29.85 -8.34 -11.65
C GLY A 883 -31.17 -8.19 -10.88
N GLN A 884 -31.68 -6.96 -10.74
CA GLN A 884 -32.98 -6.71 -10.09
C GLN A 884 -34.18 -6.94 -11.02
N VAL A 885 -33.95 -6.87 -12.33
CA VAL A 885 -34.99 -7.05 -13.35
C VAL A 885 -34.41 -7.94 -14.44
N PHE A 886 -35.19 -8.89 -14.92
CA PHE A 886 -34.83 -9.73 -16.05
C PHE A 886 -36.06 -10.07 -16.88
N GLU A 887 -35.86 -10.33 -18.16
CA GLU A 887 -36.90 -10.75 -19.09
C GLU A 887 -36.44 -12.06 -19.76
N LYS A 888 -37.32 -13.07 -19.79
CA LYS A 888 -36.94 -14.43 -20.19
C LYS A 888 -36.62 -14.51 -21.68
N SER A 889 -37.36 -13.80 -22.55
CA SER A 889 -37.10 -13.79 -23.98
C SER A 889 -35.73 -13.17 -24.30
N PHE A 890 -35.29 -12.17 -23.54
CA PHE A 890 -33.95 -11.59 -23.63
C PHE A 890 -32.88 -12.59 -23.19
N LEU A 891 -33.06 -13.26 -22.05
CA LEU A 891 -32.10 -14.29 -21.59
C LEU A 891 -31.99 -15.45 -22.60
N SER A 892 -33.10 -15.87 -23.19
CA SER A 892 -33.11 -16.88 -24.26
C SER A 892 -32.43 -16.38 -25.55
N ALA A 893 -32.60 -15.10 -25.91
CA ALA A 893 -31.95 -14.53 -27.08
C ALA A 893 -30.43 -14.41 -26.92
N VAL A 894 -29.93 -14.13 -25.71
CA VAL A 894 -28.49 -14.06 -25.40
C VAL A 894 -27.89 -15.46 -25.20
N SER A 895 -28.66 -16.40 -24.66
CA SER A 895 -28.25 -17.77 -24.31
C SER A 895 -26.91 -17.87 -23.53
N PRO A 896 -26.73 -17.13 -22.41
CA PRO A 896 -25.42 -17.03 -21.78
C PRO A 896 -25.07 -18.24 -20.93
N ARG A 897 -23.81 -18.68 -21.05
CA ARG A 897 -23.24 -19.72 -20.19
C ARG A 897 -22.92 -19.21 -18.77
N TYR A 898 -22.52 -17.94 -18.67
CA TYR A 898 -22.23 -17.29 -17.39
C TYR A 898 -23.03 -16.00 -17.27
N ALA A 899 -23.68 -15.78 -16.13
CA ALA A 899 -24.38 -14.55 -15.82
C ALA A 899 -23.79 -13.91 -14.57
N VAL A 900 -23.57 -12.59 -14.60
CA VAL A 900 -22.98 -11.83 -13.50
C VAL A 900 -23.92 -10.71 -13.09
N ALA A 901 -24.24 -10.63 -11.79
CA ALA A 901 -24.97 -9.50 -11.21
C ALA A 901 -24.03 -8.63 -10.37
N GLN A 902 -23.87 -7.36 -10.76
CA GLN A 902 -23.15 -6.35 -9.95
C GLN A 902 -24.09 -5.76 -8.90
N SER A 903 -24.19 -6.37 -7.72
CA SER A 903 -25.11 -5.93 -6.65
C SER A 903 -24.43 -5.85 -5.28
N ARG A 904 -24.93 -5.01 -4.36
CA ARG A 904 -24.37 -4.84 -3.00
C ARG A 904 -25.16 -5.49 -1.87
N LEU A 905 -26.48 -5.57 -1.95
CA LEU A 905 -27.31 -5.81 -0.76
C LEU A 905 -27.99 -7.19 -0.84
N PRO A 906 -28.05 -7.97 0.25
CA PRO A 906 -29.17 -8.89 0.39
C PRO A 906 -30.43 -8.03 0.38
N PHE A 907 -31.44 -8.47 -0.38
CA PHE A 907 -32.64 -7.77 -0.85
C PHE A 907 -33.56 -7.09 0.21
N ARG A 908 -33.08 -6.73 1.40
CA ARG A 908 -33.92 -6.52 2.59
C ARG A 908 -34.19 -5.08 3.06
N ARG A 909 -33.79 -4.01 2.33
CA ARG A 909 -34.06 -2.63 2.82
C ARG A 909 -34.73 -1.63 1.89
N ARG A 910 -35.43 -2.10 0.85
CA ARG A 910 -36.58 -1.37 0.30
C ARG A 910 -37.70 -2.37 0.01
N ALA A 911 -38.70 -2.37 0.89
CA ALA A 911 -39.97 -2.99 0.60
C ALA A 911 -40.61 -2.31 -0.62
N ALA A 912 -41.31 -3.12 -1.41
CA ALA A 912 -42.26 -2.79 -2.48
C ALA A 912 -41.71 -2.47 -3.89
N LYS A 913 -41.41 -3.52 -4.67
CA LYS A 913 -42.23 -3.97 -5.82
C LYS A 913 -41.71 -5.34 -6.36
N PRO A 914 -42.55 -6.15 -7.03
CA PRO A 914 -42.43 -7.61 -7.03
C PRO A 914 -42.01 -8.15 -8.40
N HIS A 915 -40.72 -8.25 -8.73
CA HIS A 915 -40.31 -8.96 -9.94
C HIS A 915 -38.99 -9.70 -9.70
N GLY A 916 -39.03 -11.03 -9.78
CA GLY A 916 -37.86 -11.92 -9.74
C GLY A 916 -37.19 -12.03 -8.38
N THR A 917 -37.47 -13.08 -7.60
CA THR A 917 -36.60 -13.40 -6.45
C THR A 917 -35.20 -13.82 -6.94
N GLU A 918 -34.16 -13.55 -6.16
CA GLU A 918 -32.81 -14.06 -6.43
C GLU A 918 -32.81 -15.58 -6.72
N GLU A 919 -33.66 -16.30 -5.99
CA GLU A 919 -33.90 -17.73 -6.17
C GLU A 919 -34.39 -18.07 -7.58
N GLU A 920 -35.21 -17.25 -8.23
CA GLU A 920 -35.67 -17.47 -9.60
C GLU A 920 -34.53 -17.39 -10.61
N LEU A 921 -33.62 -16.42 -10.48
CA LEU A 921 -32.45 -16.30 -11.36
C LEU A 921 -31.49 -17.47 -11.15
N VAL A 922 -31.22 -17.83 -9.90
CA VAL A 922 -30.38 -18.99 -9.57
C VAL A 922 -30.98 -20.27 -10.15
N ASN A 923 -32.28 -20.49 -9.95
CA ASN A 923 -32.99 -21.67 -10.46
C ASN A 923 -33.02 -21.70 -11.99
N TYR A 924 -33.20 -20.55 -12.65
CA TYR A 924 -33.16 -20.44 -14.11
C TYR A 924 -31.79 -20.89 -14.65
N PHE A 925 -30.70 -20.30 -14.15
CA PHE A 925 -29.36 -20.65 -14.63
C PHE A 925 -28.94 -22.08 -14.26
N GLN A 926 -29.35 -22.59 -13.10
CA GLN A 926 -29.13 -24.00 -12.74
C GLN A 926 -29.86 -24.94 -13.71
N LYS A 927 -31.09 -24.62 -14.11
CA LYS A 927 -31.88 -25.43 -15.05
C LYS A 927 -31.29 -25.42 -16.46
N GLU A 928 -30.83 -24.27 -16.93
CA GLU A 928 -30.22 -24.09 -18.27
C GLU A 928 -28.74 -24.53 -18.32
N GLY A 929 -28.16 -25.05 -17.22
CA GLY A 929 -26.77 -25.49 -17.16
C GLY A 929 -25.73 -24.37 -17.16
N GLY A 930 -26.15 -23.13 -16.87
CA GLY A 930 -25.30 -21.95 -16.74
C GLY A 930 -24.80 -21.72 -15.32
N THR A 931 -23.88 -20.77 -15.14
CA THR A 931 -23.35 -20.37 -13.83
C THR A 931 -23.70 -18.92 -13.53
N TYR A 932 -24.25 -18.66 -12.34
CA TYR A 932 -24.62 -17.33 -11.86
C TYR A 932 -23.65 -16.83 -10.78
N PHE A 933 -23.14 -15.62 -10.95
CA PHE A 933 -22.25 -14.94 -10.01
C PHE A 933 -22.85 -13.64 -9.48
N GLN A 934 -22.53 -13.29 -8.24
CA GLN A 934 -22.87 -12.00 -7.63
C GLN A 934 -21.64 -11.35 -7.01
N THR A 935 -21.40 -10.09 -7.35
CA THR A 935 -20.16 -9.42 -6.90
C THR A 935 -20.09 -9.20 -5.38
N ASN A 936 -21.20 -9.00 -4.68
CA ASN A 936 -21.21 -8.91 -3.22
C ASN A 936 -20.91 -10.23 -2.49
N LYS A 937 -21.12 -11.39 -3.13
CA LYS A 937 -20.85 -12.71 -2.52
C LYS A 937 -19.51 -13.26 -2.99
N ASN A 938 -19.22 -13.11 -4.27
CA ASN A 938 -18.07 -13.70 -4.92
C ASN A 938 -16.88 -12.72 -5.06
N GLY A 939 -17.09 -11.42 -4.80
CA GLY A 939 -16.13 -10.39 -5.19
C GLY A 939 -16.18 -10.10 -6.70
N ALA A 940 -15.19 -9.37 -7.20
CA ALA A 940 -15.05 -9.09 -8.62
C ALA A 940 -15.01 -10.38 -9.44
N ILE A 941 -15.62 -10.39 -10.61
CA ILE A 941 -15.58 -11.53 -11.53
C ILE A 941 -14.54 -11.26 -12.60
N LEU A 942 -13.55 -12.15 -12.68
CA LEU A 942 -12.45 -12.07 -13.63
C LEU A 942 -12.73 -12.95 -14.82
N ILE A 943 -12.54 -12.39 -16.02
CA ILE A 943 -12.60 -13.10 -17.28
C ILE A 943 -11.24 -12.97 -17.95
N GLU A 944 -10.57 -14.09 -18.21
CA GLU A 944 -9.29 -14.14 -18.92
C GLU A 944 -9.41 -15.00 -20.16
N SER A 945 -8.90 -14.53 -21.30
CA SER A 945 -8.88 -15.28 -22.57
C SER A 945 -7.51 -15.17 -23.25
N ASP A 946 -7.09 -16.26 -23.88
CA ASP A 946 -5.92 -16.31 -24.77
C ASP A 946 -6.30 -16.34 -26.27
N GLY A 947 -7.60 -16.19 -26.58
CA GLY A 947 -8.17 -16.25 -27.93
C GLY A 947 -8.60 -17.65 -28.36
N LYS A 948 -8.24 -18.72 -27.62
CA LYS A 948 -8.72 -20.09 -27.86
C LYS A 948 -9.57 -20.62 -26.71
N ARG A 949 -9.23 -20.24 -25.48
CA ARG A 949 -9.93 -20.63 -24.26
C ARG A 949 -10.15 -19.40 -23.41
N PHE A 950 -11.27 -19.38 -22.71
CA PHE A 950 -11.54 -18.38 -21.69
C PHE A 950 -11.87 -19.05 -20.35
N SER A 951 -11.64 -18.31 -19.28
CA SER A 951 -12.01 -18.70 -17.92
C SER A 951 -12.79 -17.57 -17.27
N VAL A 952 -13.80 -17.92 -16.48
CA VAL A 952 -14.57 -16.99 -15.65
C VAL A 952 -14.43 -17.46 -14.21
N ARG A 953 -13.93 -16.60 -13.34
CA ARG A 953 -13.69 -16.96 -11.94
C ARG A 953 -13.88 -15.77 -11.00
N PRO A 954 -14.35 -16.00 -9.76
CA PRO A 954 -14.27 -15.01 -8.71
C PRO A 954 -12.84 -14.57 -8.42
N TYR A 955 -12.66 -13.29 -8.10
CA TYR A 955 -11.39 -12.75 -7.62
C TYR A 955 -11.06 -13.36 -6.26
N THR A 956 -9.79 -13.73 -6.10
CA THR A 956 -9.23 -14.21 -4.84
C THR A 956 -7.98 -13.39 -4.58
N PRO A 957 -7.95 -12.60 -3.48
CA PRO A 957 -6.82 -11.75 -3.14
C PRO A 957 -5.57 -12.54 -2.72
#